data_AF-A0A1X1YCZ9-F1
#
_entry.id   AF-A0A1X1YCZ9-F1
#
_cell.length_a   1.000
_cell.length_b   1.000
_cell.length_c   1.000
_cell.angle_alpha   90.00
_cell.angle_beta   90.00
_cell.angle_gamma   90.00
#
_symmetry.space_group_name_H-M   'P 1'
#
loop_
_entity.id
_entity.type
_entity.pdbx_description
1 polymer ?
#
loop_
_entity_poly.entity_id
_entity_poly.type
_entity_poly.pdbx_seq_one_letter_code
_entity_poly.pdbx_strand_id
1 'polypeptide(L)'
;MPRTRTTPPAARWAVSVVGLVLIGYLAVVSLQPATIDALPAWLGWFGRPGSMPTLGIMVAVLITACVLTFRADGSHRLVGVSFTVIAVLISMSAVLALSAYWGCHDANHPAFFTPLMATAQLVKGGIGDYSLSGHTCPNPTPVGLELARIAALSAIFTGLGGVVVGVFRSQVDRLRANLADSVTAIVGVDDDALPMISAVARTLDRRGTLVVITGAGDDLVQRARRRGARVVLVDFNTPSTLVSLRLWRHLGRLYLMAADPAINLLWLDLISRRLSEVANKQRLPLIVRIDDPWLAEAWRAQQFGGSDTRWAADVVGKYEVTAGRLLDGIVAAGNIQRVFVCGTSQLTLALCANLTRRALERDFYTPPGAAPLPTLTLVDGDAEDYLRDHEFYRQQSGFMSEGPTIDAIAEAPTIPTMVKLIGDAGPATCAVILVDTHAATTGTRLAARFPEMPVYTSDRNTSIADDSIPVVGLLQSYSLVLDTREGQVQDAWERAARLIHERYVATIDPEAPRSPASMPWAELSEFYRGSNRRQVRNALWMVERIAGHTWNTWGSPPAQLSGRDMAGLPPLEQLSLMGFDHYSAINMARAEHEDWCRYYRRNGWKYGSPRDDSRKIHDKLVDWSVVESTPDLRNAAIRSLAGTLWSLRQLGFRSRPLWRSFTRVGTVTAEQRSTPWTWKSDSGHTMRAAAGDWAVHADGKTWSVRGDIFRATYEPAGDGQWRRRGLVQARPANGGETINTLEGPAVAADGDWVVRGADGEQWPVPGHEFARRYAEFHPPAEATVTDV
;
A
#
# COMPACT_ATOMS: atom_id res chain seq x y z
N MET A 1 8.70 16.83 3.99
CA MET A 1 8.87 17.43 2.64
C MET A 1 10.27 18.02 2.54
N PRO A 2 11.09 17.80 1.49
CA PRO A 2 11.90 18.87 0.98
C PRO A 2 11.11 19.53 -0.13
N ARG A 3 10.90 20.84 0.00
CA ARG A 3 10.31 21.74 -1.00
C ARG A 3 10.62 21.18 -2.39
N THR A 4 9.56 20.88 -3.14
CA THR A 4 9.65 20.94 -4.60
C THR A 4 10.52 22.14 -4.90
N ARG A 5 11.64 21.96 -5.61
CA ARG A 5 12.09 23.06 -6.45
C ARG A 5 10.99 23.22 -7.49
N THR A 6 9.87 23.83 -7.06
CA THR A 6 9.07 24.69 -7.90
C THR A 6 10.12 25.53 -8.58
N THR A 7 10.22 25.41 -9.89
CA THR A 7 10.92 26.42 -10.68
C THR A 7 10.51 27.75 -10.08
N PRO A 8 11.47 28.55 -9.56
CA PRO A 8 11.11 29.76 -8.85
C PRO A 8 10.17 30.54 -9.76
N PRO A 9 9.03 31.05 -9.25
CA PRO A 9 8.06 31.75 -10.10
C PRO A 9 8.76 32.80 -10.97
N ALA A 10 9.81 33.42 -10.43
CA ALA A 10 10.73 34.31 -11.13
C ALA A 10 11.31 33.74 -12.45
N ALA A 11 11.72 32.48 -12.52
CA ALA A 11 12.29 31.89 -13.74
C ALA A 11 11.22 31.63 -14.82
N ARG A 12 10.01 31.20 -14.43
CA ARG A 12 8.86 31.07 -15.34
C ARG A 12 8.48 32.45 -15.89
N TRP A 13 8.31 33.43 -14.99
CA TRP A 13 8.00 34.81 -15.37
C TRP A 13 9.09 35.41 -16.26
N ALA A 14 10.37 35.21 -15.93
CA ALA A 14 11.48 35.71 -16.73
C ALA A 14 11.46 35.13 -18.16
N VAL A 15 11.32 33.82 -18.33
CA VAL A 15 11.29 33.21 -19.68
C VAL A 15 10.05 33.62 -20.46
N SER A 16 8.88 33.73 -19.81
CA SER A 16 7.65 34.22 -20.47
C SER A 16 7.75 35.70 -20.87
N VAL A 17 8.31 36.55 -20.01
CA VAL A 17 8.54 37.98 -20.32
C VAL A 17 9.55 38.13 -21.45
N VAL A 18 10.66 37.38 -21.41
CA VAL A 18 11.64 37.35 -22.51
C VAL A 18 10.96 36.92 -23.81
N GLY A 19 10.16 35.85 -23.79
CA GLY A 19 9.40 35.41 -24.96
C GLY A 19 8.49 36.52 -25.52
N LEU A 20 7.72 37.21 -24.67
CA LEU A 20 6.85 38.31 -25.08
C LEU A 20 7.61 39.49 -25.66
N VAL A 21 8.74 39.87 -25.03
CA VAL A 21 9.62 40.94 -25.53
C VAL A 21 10.18 40.59 -26.90
N LEU A 22 10.63 39.35 -27.10
CA LEU A 22 11.15 38.91 -28.40
C LEU A 22 10.06 38.85 -29.48
N ILE A 23 8.84 38.41 -29.14
CA ILE A 23 7.69 38.46 -30.06
C ILE A 23 7.37 39.91 -30.42
N GLY A 24 7.31 40.81 -29.44
CA GLY A 24 7.08 42.24 -29.66
C GLY A 24 8.17 42.88 -30.52
N TYR A 25 9.43 42.54 -30.27
CA TYR A 25 10.56 42.97 -31.09
C TYR A 25 10.40 42.50 -32.56
N LEU A 26 10.10 41.23 -32.80
CA LEU A 26 9.91 40.72 -34.16
C LEU A 26 8.69 41.32 -34.85
N ALA A 27 7.63 41.65 -34.11
CA ALA A 27 6.49 42.39 -34.62
C ALA A 27 6.89 43.80 -35.07
N VAL A 28 7.65 44.53 -34.26
CA VAL A 28 8.19 45.87 -34.59
C VAL A 28 9.13 45.82 -35.79
N VAL A 29 10.03 44.83 -35.83
CA VAL A 29 10.92 44.61 -36.98
C VAL A 29 10.14 44.29 -38.26
N SER A 30 9.03 43.56 -38.15
CA SER A 30 8.18 43.25 -39.31
C SER A 30 7.39 44.47 -39.80
N LEU A 31 7.01 45.38 -38.89
CA LEU A 31 6.35 46.65 -39.21
C LEU A 31 7.31 47.69 -39.79
N GLN A 32 8.55 47.74 -39.27
CA GLN A 32 9.57 48.71 -39.62
C GLN A 32 10.95 48.03 -39.75
N PRO A 33 11.27 47.47 -40.94
CA PRO A 33 12.52 46.72 -41.15
C PRO A 33 13.80 47.52 -40.86
N ALA A 34 13.76 48.85 -41.02
CA ALA A 34 14.87 49.76 -40.72
C ALA A 34 15.31 49.78 -39.25
N THR A 35 14.48 49.23 -38.34
CA THR A 35 14.83 49.09 -36.92
C THR A 35 16.04 48.17 -36.68
N ILE A 36 16.31 47.23 -37.59
CA ILE A 36 17.49 46.36 -37.53
C ILE A 36 18.78 47.16 -37.72
N ASP A 37 18.75 48.21 -38.54
CA ASP A 37 19.94 49.01 -38.88
C ASP A 37 20.38 49.92 -37.72
N ALA A 38 19.51 50.13 -36.73
CA ALA A 38 19.82 50.83 -35.49
C ALA A 38 20.53 49.94 -34.44
N LEU A 39 20.64 48.63 -34.69
CA LEU A 39 21.27 47.70 -33.75
C LEU A 39 22.79 47.65 -33.93
N PRO A 40 23.54 47.34 -32.85
CA PRO A 40 24.95 47.03 -32.96
C PRO A 40 25.21 45.92 -33.99
N ALA A 41 26.31 46.01 -34.74
CA ALA A 41 26.62 45.10 -35.84
C ALA A 41 26.61 43.59 -35.44
N TRP A 42 26.93 43.28 -34.18
CA TRP A 42 26.91 41.92 -33.65
C TRP A 42 25.51 41.37 -33.34
N LEU A 43 24.48 42.23 -33.27
CA LEU A 43 23.06 41.87 -33.11
C LEU A 43 22.26 42.00 -34.41
N GLY A 44 22.84 42.58 -35.46
CA GLY A 44 22.15 42.85 -36.71
C GLY A 44 21.59 41.61 -37.41
N TRP A 45 22.00 40.40 -37.04
CA TRP A 45 21.44 39.14 -37.56
C TRP A 45 20.09 38.75 -36.95
N PHE A 46 19.74 39.28 -35.77
CA PHE A 46 18.55 38.89 -35.02
C PHE A 46 17.31 39.62 -35.55
N GLY A 47 16.46 38.91 -36.31
CA GLY A 47 15.27 39.48 -36.96
C GLY A 47 15.41 39.75 -38.46
N ARG A 48 16.62 39.59 -39.05
CA ARG A 48 16.80 39.70 -40.51
C ARG A 48 16.02 38.61 -41.26
N PRO A 49 15.39 38.92 -42.40
CA PRO A 49 14.81 37.93 -43.31
C PRO A 49 15.73 36.72 -43.54
N GLY A 50 15.20 35.49 -43.41
CA GLY A 50 15.96 34.24 -43.58
C GLY A 50 16.94 33.87 -42.44
N SER A 51 16.93 34.57 -41.31
CA SER A 51 17.82 34.29 -40.18
C SER A 51 17.43 33.04 -39.39
N MET A 52 18.00 31.89 -39.78
CA MET A 52 17.81 30.60 -39.08
C MET A 52 18.15 30.63 -37.57
N PRO A 53 19.21 31.34 -37.11
CA PRO A 53 19.50 31.44 -35.68
C PRO A 53 18.39 32.18 -34.89
N THR A 54 17.78 33.21 -35.48
CA THR A 54 16.65 33.93 -34.87
C THR A 54 15.47 32.98 -34.64
N LEU A 55 15.11 32.22 -35.67
CA LEU A 55 14.02 31.24 -35.63
C LEU A 55 14.29 30.14 -34.59
N GLY A 56 15.51 29.59 -34.56
CA GLY A 56 15.92 28.58 -33.58
C GLY A 56 15.83 29.06 -32.13
N ILE A 57 16.27 30.29 -31.84
CA ILE A 57 16.18 30.88 -30.50
C ILE A 57 14.72 31.07 -30.09
N MET A 58 13.87 31.58 -30.98
CA MET A 58 12.45 31.77 -30.69
C MET A 58 11.76 30.44 -30.37
N VAL A 59 11.99 29.41 -31.18
CA VAL A 59 11.45 28.07 -30.94
C VAL A 59 11.95 27.52 -29.60
N ALA A 60 13.24 27.66 -29.30
CA ALA A 60 13.81 27.20 -28.03
C ALA A 60 13.22 27.92 -26.80
N VAL A 61 13.02 29.24 -26.88
CA VAL A 61 12.40 30.04 -25.81
C VAL A 61 10.93 29.61 -25.60
N LEU A 62 10.17 29.42 -26.68
CA LEU A 62 8.78 28.96 -26.61
C LEU A 62 8.67 27.54 -26.03
N ILE A 63 9.52 26.61 -26.47
CA ILE A 63 9.58 25.25 -25.90
C ILE A 63 9.93 25.32 -24.42
N THR A 64 10.91 26.14 -24.04
CA THR A 64 11.33 26.30 -22.64
C THR A 64 10.21 26.90 -21.79
N ALA A 65 9.51 27.92 -22.28
CA ALA A 65 8.35 28.51 -21.61
C ALA A 65 7.23 27.47 -21.41
N CYS A 66 6.93 26.67 -22.44
CA CYS A 66 5.98 25.57 -22.37
C CYS A 66 6.42 24.55 -21.31
N VAL A 67 7.65 24.02 -21.38
CA VAL A 67 8.18 23.02 -20.43
C VAL A 67 8.16 23.54 -18.99
N LEU A 68 8.53 24.79 -18.76
CA LEU A 68 8.49 25.40 -17.42
C LEU A 68 7.06 25.57 -16.90
N THR A 69 6.10 25.88 -17.77
CA THR A 69 4.68 25.96 -17.43
C THR A 69 4.12 24.55 -17.12
N PHE A 70 4.46 23.55 -17.94
CA PHE A 70 4.10 22.14 -17.73
C PHE A 70 4.67 21.55 -16.44
N ARG A 71 5.86 21.99 -16.02
CA ARG A 71 6.49 21.51 -14.77
C ARG A 71 5.94 22.22 -13.52
N ALA A 72 5.40 23.42 -13.66
CA ALA A 72 4.86 24.20 -12.55
C ALA A 72 3.41 23.80 -12.22
N ASP A 73 2.60 23.51 -13.24
CA ASP A 73 1.21 23.11 -13.07
C ASP A 73 1.16 21.57 -13.00
N GLY A 74 1.08 21.02 -11.78
CA GLY A 74 1.03 19.57 -11.55
C GLY A 74 0.01 18.84 -12.45
N SER A 75 0.47 17.72 -13.01
CA SER A 75 -0.10 16.66 -13.88
C SER A 75 -1.62 16.45 -14.12
N HIS A 76 -2.55 17.34 -13.73
CA HIS A 76 -3.98 17.05 -13.71
C HIS A 76 -4.84 17.80 -14.75
N ARG A 77 -4.29 18.72 -15.56
CA ARG A 77 -5.08 19.47 -16.57
C ARG A 77 -4.45 19.46 -17.98
N LEU A 78 -4.12 18.30 -18.51
CA LEU A 78 -3.64 18.14 -19.90
C LEU A 78 -4.57 18.83 -20.92
N VAL A 79 -5.89 18.75 -20.73
CA VAL A 79 -6.86 19.38 -21.64
C VAL A 79 -6.82 20.90 -21.58
N GLY A 80 -6.78 21.50 -20.37
CA GLY A 80 -6.74 22.97 -20.21
C GLY A 80 -5.42 23.60 -20.67
N VAL A 81 -4.32 22.87 -20.52
CA VAL A 81 -2.99 23.33 -20.98
C VAL A 81 -2.91 23.30 -22.51
N SER A 82 -3.46 22.28 -23.18
CA SER A 82 -3.55 22.27 -24.65
C SER A 82 -4.32 23.49 -25.18
N PHE A 83 -5.45 23.87 -24.56
CA PHE A 83 -6.17 25.09 -24.95
C PHE A 83 -5.35 26.37 -24.73
N THR A 84 -4.60 26.44 -23.63
CA THR A 84 -3.76 27.61 -23.32
C THR A 84 -2.61 27.74 -24.33
N VAL A 85 -1.94 26.64 -24.66
CA VAL A 85 -0.87 26.59 -25.67
C VAL A 85 -1.42 26.96 -27.04
N ILE A 86 -2.58 26.42 -27.43
CA ILE A 86 -3.25 26.76 -28.69
C ILE A 86 -3.59 28.26 -28.74
N ALA A 87 -4.18 28.82 -27.67
CA ALA A 87 -4.51 30.24 -27.60
C ALA A 87 -3.28 31.14 -27.74
N VAL A 88 -2.17 30.79 -27.09
CA VAL A 88 -0.89 31.52 -27.19
C VAL A 88 -0.32 31.44 -28.60
N LEU A 89 -0.27 30.24 -29.21
CA LEU A 89 0.25 30.06 -30.57
C LEU A 89 -0.58 30.80 -31.61
N ILE A 90 -1.91 30.78 -31.49
CA ILE A 90 -2.83 31.52 -32.37
C ILE A 90 -2.64 33.03 -32.19
N SER A 91 -2.59 33.52 -30.95
CA SER A 91 -2.41 34.95 -30.67
C SER A 91 -1.07 35.46 -31.19
N MET A 92 0.01 34.70 -30.97
CA MET A 92 1.34 35.02 -31.47
C MET A 92 1.37 35.02 -33.01
N SER A 93 0.78 34.01 -33.64
CA SER A 93 0.68 33.94 -35.10
C SER A 93 -0.08 35.14 -35.67
N ALA A 94 -1.21 35.51 -35.05
CA ALA A 94 -1.99 36.66 -35.48
C ALA A 94 -1.23 37.99 -35.35
N VAL A 95 -0.53 38.22 -34.22
CA VAL A 95 0.25 39.45 -34.00
C VAL A 95 1.40 39.57 -34.99
N LEU A 96 2.20 38.51 -35.15
CA LEU A 96 3.36 38.52 -36.04
C LEU A 96 2.94 38.63 -37.52
N ALA A 97 1.90 37.91 -37.93
CA ALA A 97 1.40 37.96 -39.29
C ALA A 97 0.76 39.30 -39.62
N LEU A 98 -0.05 39.87 -38.72
CA LEU A 98 -0.65 41.19 -38.93
C LEU A 98 0.42 42.27 -39.05
N SER A 99 1.46 42.18 -38.21
CA SER A 99 2.61 43.09 -38.26
C SER A 99 3.39 42.97 -39.57
N ALA A 100 3.60 41.75 -40.08
CA ALA A 100 4.30 41.50 -41.33
C ALA A 100 3.49 41.89 -42.57
N TYR A 101 2.17 41.68 -42.55
CA TYR A 101 1.30 42.03 -43.67
C TYR A 101 0.85 43.50 -43.67
N TRP A 102 1.14 44.29 -42.62
CA TRP A 102 0.65 45.67 -42.50
C TRP A 102 1.01 46.56 -43.70
N GLY A 103 2.20 46.35 -44.28
CA GLY A 103 2.65 47.06 -45.47
C GLY A 103 2.09 46.52 -46.80
N CYS A 104 1.34 45.42 -46.79
CA CYS A 104 0.80 44.77 -48.00
C CYS A 104 -0.57 45.36 -48.39
N HIS A 105 -0.54 46.52 -49.02
CA HIS A 105 -1.71 47.18 -49.58
C HIS A 105 -1.34 48.00 -50.82
N ASP A 106 -2.31 48.26 -51.69
CA ASP A 106 -2.14 49.10 -52.88
C ASP A 106 -3.44 49.87 -53.17
N ALA A 107 -3.50 50.61 -54.28
CA ALA A 107 -4.67 51.41 -54.65
C ALA A 107 -5.97 50.59 -54.82
N ASN A 108 -5.87 49.29 -55.10
CA ASN A 108 -6.98 48.38 -55.32
C ASN A 108 -7.26 47.47 -54.09
N HIS A 109 -6.37 47.47 -53.09
CA HIS A 109 -6.43 46.61 -51.91
C HIS A 109 -6.33 47.45 -50.62
N PRO A 110 -7.42 47.68 -49.86
CA PRO A 110 -7.46 48.61 -48.73
C PRO A 110 -6.42 48.34 -47.62
N ALA A 111 -5.81 49.41 -47.09
CA ALA A 111 -4.71 49.35 -46.13
C ALA A 111 -5.01 48.63 -44.80
N PHE A 112 -6.27 48.59 -44.37
CA PHE A 112 -6.67 47.90 -43.14
C PHE A 112 -7.17 46.46 -43.38
N PHE A 113 -8.03 46.28 -44.40
CA PHE A 113 -8.71 45.01 -44.62
C PHE A 113 -7.81 43.95 -45.26
N THR A 114 -6.87 44.36 -46.13
CA THR A 114 -5.99 43.43 -46.85
C THR A 114 -5.03 42.69 -45.89
N PRO A 115 -4.29 43.37 -44.99
CA PRO A 115 -3.46 42.70 -44.00
C PRO A 115 -4.26 41.82 -43.04
N LEU A 116 -5.45 42.28 -42.64
CA LEU A 116 -6.34 41.54 -41.74
C LEU A 116 -6.82 40.22 -42.37
N MET A 117 -7.22 40.25 -43.65
CA MET A 117 -7.63 39.05 -44.39
C MET A 117 -6.47 38.08 -44.61
N ALA A 118 -5.26 38.58 -44.94
CA ALA A 118 -4.06 37.75 -45.09
C ALA A 118 -3.70 37.05 -43.77
N THR A 119 -3.77 37.75 -42.63
CA THR A 119 -3.58 37.16 -41.31
C THR A 119 -4.66 36.13 -40.98
N ALA A 120 -5.93 36.41 -41.28
CA ALA A 120 -7.02 35.46 -41.03
C ALA A 120 -6.87 34.17 -41.86
N GLN A 121 -6.40 34.27 -43.11
CA GLN A 121 -6.09 33.10 -43.94
C GLN A 121 -4.98 32.24 -43.33
N LEU A 122 -3.92 32.86 -42.81
CA LEU A 122 -2.84 32.14 -42.13
C LEU A 122 -3.33 31.38 -40.89
N VAL A 123 -4.10 32.05 -40.03
CA VAL A 123 -4.65 31.43 -38.81
C VAL A 123 -5.61 30.28 -39.13
N LYS A 124 -6.32 30.35 -40.27
CA LYS A 124 -7.18 29.26 -40.78
C LYS A 124 -6.37 28.09 -41.38
N GLY A 125 -5.06 28.20 -41.52
CA GLY A 125 -4.17 27.15 -42.05
C GLY A 125 -3.60 27.44 -43.45
N GLY A 126 -3.80 28.63 -44.00
CA GLY A 126 -3.20 29.07 -45.26
C GLY A 126 -1.73 29.45 -45.10
N ILE A 127 -0.83 28.49 -45.25
CA ILE A 127 0.63 28.64 -45.10
C ILE A 127 1.39 29.08 -46.36
N GLY A 128 0.67 29.24 -47.49
CA GLY A 128 1.26 29.69 -48.74
C GLY A 128 1.76 31.14 -48.71
N ASP A 129 2.55 31.50 -49.71
CA ASP A 129 2.94 32.89 -49.93
C ASP A 129 1.73 33.74 -50.34
N TYR A 130 1.57 34.89 -49.68
CA TYR A 130 0.51 35.82 -49.99
C TYR A 130 0.92 36.65 -51.21
N SER A 131 0.08 36.63 -52.25
CA SER A 131 0.32 37.40 -53.47
C SER A 131 -0.56 38.65 -53.49
N LEU A 132 0.06 39.81 -53.65
CA LEU A 132 -0.59 41.09 -53.89
C LEU A 132 -0.25 41.52 -55.33
N SER A 133 -1.27 41.66 -56.18
CA SER A 133 -1.11 42.12 -57.56
C SER A 133 -0.05 41.33 -58.37
N GLY A 134 0.05 40.01 -58.16
CA GLY A 134 0.97 39.12 -58.89
C GLY A 134 2.37 38.97 -58.28
N HIS A 135 2.66 39.66 -57.17
CA HIS A 135 3.95 39.58 -56.48
C HIS A 135 3.79 39.08 -55.04
N THR A 136 4.79 38.37 -54.51
CA THR A 136 4.81 37.95 -53.10
C THR A 136 4.94 39.15 -52.19
N CYS A 137 4.07 39.26 -51.18
CA CYS A 137 4.11 40.32 -50.18
C CYS A 137 3.98 39.75 -48.76
N PRO A 138 4.83 40.15 -47.80
CA PRO A 138 6.01 41.03 -47.93
C PRO A 138 7.20 40.36 -48.62
N ASN A 139 8.04 41.15 -49.32
CA ASN A 139 9.29 40.70 -49.94
C ASN A 139 10.43 41.68 -49.59
N PRO A 140 11.52 41.25 -48.94
CA PRO A 140 11.79 39.88 -48.46
C PRO A 140 10.90 39.49 -47.27
N THR A 141 10.60 38.19 -47.15
CA THR A 141 9.75 37.63 -46.08
C THR A 141 10.40 37.85 -44.69
N PRO A 142 9.77 38.58 -43.76
CA PRO A 142 10.29 38.75 -42.41
C PRO A 142 10.28 37.42 -41.65
N VAL A 143 11.29 37.19 -40.81
CA VAL A 143 11.36 35.99 -39.94
C VAL A 143 10.18 35.89 -38.99
N GLY A 144 9.58 37.02 -38.60
CA GLY A 144 8.33 37.04 -37.83
C GLY A 144 7.18 36.30 -38.53
N LEU A 145 7.08 36.41 -39.86
CA LEU A 145 6.04 35.73 -40.64
C LEU A 145 6.33 34.22 -40.77
N GLU A 146 7.59 33.82 -40.92
CA GLU A 146 7.98 32.40 -40.90
C GLU A 146 7.65 31.75 -39.54
N LEU A 147 7.94 32.45 -38.44
CA LEU A 147 7.57 32.01 -37.10
C LEU A 147 6.05 31.93 -36.92
N ALA A 148 5.29 32.89 -37.48
CA ALA A 148 3.83 32.88 -37.46
C ALA A 148 3.25 31.67 -38.21
N ARG A 149 3.85 31.27 -39.34
CA ARG A 149 3.48 30.07 -40.11
C ARG A 149 3.70 28.78 -39.33
N ILE A 150 4.88 28.63 -38.70
CA ILE A 150 5.20 27.47 -37.85
C ILE A 150 4.26 27.40 -36.64
N ALA A 151 3.94 28.53 -36.03
CA ALA A 151 3.03 28.60 -34.89
C ALA A 151 1.59 28.23 -35.24
N ALA A 152 1.07 28.71 -36.37
CA ALA A 152 -0.25 28.35 -36.87
C ALA A 152 -0.38 26.85 -37.12
N LEU A 153 0.61 26.25 -37.82
CA LEU A 153 0.65 24.80 -38.04
C LEU A 153 0.71 24.02 -36.72
N SER A 154 1.57 24.45 -35.80
CA SER A 154 1.73 23.82 -34.49
C SER A 154 0.43 23.85 -33.68
N ALA A 155 -0.34 24.94 -33.75
CA ALA A 155 -1.65 25.05 -33.11
C ALA A 155 -2.67 24.04 -33.67
N ILE A 156 -2.72 23.87 -35.00
CA ILE A 156 -3.61 22.90 -35.66
C ILE A 156 -3.26 21.47 -35.27
N PHE A 157 -1.98 21.08 -35.36
CA PHE A 157 -1.54 19.72 -34.97
C PHE A 157 -1.75 19.45 -33.48
N THR A 158 -1.54 20.45 -32.61
CA THR A 158 -1.81 20.34 -31.18
C THR A 158 -3.31 20.17 -30.89
N GLY A 159 -4.16 20.91 -31.61
CA GLY A 159 -5.62 20.78 -31.54
C GLY A 159 -6.12 19.40 -31.97
N LEU A 160 -5.66 18.92 -33.13
CA LEU A 160 -5.98 17.58 -33.64
C LEU A 160 -5.53 16.48 -32.65
N GLY A 161 -4.30 16.58 -32.14
CA GLY A 161 -3.77 15.67 -31.13
C GLY A 161 -4.61 15.65 -29.85
N GLY A 162 -5.09 16.81 -29.39
CA GLY A 162 -5.99 16.91 -28.24
C GLY A 162 -7.33 16.18 -28.45
N VAL A 163 -7.95 16.32 -29.63
CA VAL A 163 -9.22 15.68 -29.97
C VAL A 163 -9.07 14.16 -30.08
N VAL A 164 -8.01 13.67 -30.75
CA VAL A 164 -7.72 12.23 -30.88
C VAL A 164 -7.48 11.60 -29.51
N VAL A 165 -6.72 12.26 -28.63
CA VAL A 165 -6.51 11.79 -27.24
C VAL A 165 -7.81 11.79 -26.42
N GLY A 166 -8.73 12.70 -26.71
CA GLY A 166 -10.06 12.74 -26.10
C GLY A 166 -10.95 11.56 -26.50
N VAL A 167 -10.98 11.22 -27.80
CA VAL A 167 -11.81 10.12 -28.34
C VAL A 167 -11.23 8.75 -27.99
N PHE A 168 -9.91 8.57 -28.06
CA PHE A 168 -9.22 7.30 -27.74
C PHE A 168 -8.71 7.25 -26.29
N ARG A 169 -9.33 7.98 -25.38
CA ARG A 169 -8.82 8.17 -24.02
C ARG A 169 -8.64 6.86 -23.24
N SER A 170 -9.51 5.88 -23.44
CA SER A 170 -9.39 4.54 -22.84
C SER A 170 -8.16 3.77 -23.35
N GLN A 171 -7.89 3.82 -24.65
CA GLN A 171 -6.71 3.23 -25.28
C GLN A 171 -5.43 3.90 -24.78
N VAL A 172 -5.43 5.24 -24.67
CA VAL A 172 -4.29 6.01 -24.15
C VAL A 172 -4.02 5.71 -22.68
N ASP A 173 -5.06 5.63 -21.84
CA ASP A 173 -4.93 5.27 -20.43
C ASP A 173 -4.29 3.87 -20.28
N ARG A 174 -4.76 2.90 -21.10
CA ARG A 174 -4.20 1.54 -21.13
C ARG A 174 -2.73 1.51 -21.60
N LEU A 175 -2.39 2.26 -22.65
CA LEU A 175 -1.01 2.37 -23.12
C LEU A 175 -0.09 2.96 -22.04
N ARG A 176 -0.52 4.05 -21.40
CA ARG A 176 0.25 4.69 -20.32
C ARG A 176 0.41 3.79 -19.09
N ALA A 177 -0.62 3.03 -18.73
CA ALA A 177 -0.53 2.04 -17.67
C ALA A 177 0.49 0.93 -17.99
N ASN A 178 0.55 0.49 -19.25
CA ASN A 178 1.49 -0.55 -19.69
C ASN A 178 2.95 -0.07 -19.82
N LEU A 179 3.17 1.23 -20.07
CA LEU A 179 4.50 1.84 -20.21
C LEU A 179 5.07 2.39 -18.88
N ALA A 180 4.32 2.29 -17.78
CA ALA A 180 4.75 2.81 -16.49
C ALA A 180 5.82 1.92 -15.85
N ASP A 181 6.88 2.54 -15.31
CA ASP A 181 7.95 1.82 -14.59
C ASP A 181 7.47 1.20 -13.26
N SER A 182 6.46 1.82 -12.64
CA SER A 182 5.84 1.38 -11.39
C SER A 182 4.35 1.71 -11.37
N VAL A 183 3.53 0.70 -11.04
CA VAL A 183 2.08 0.81 -11.02
C VAL A 183 1.52 0.58 -9.61
N THR A 184 0.67 1.50 -9.17
CA THR A 184 -0.24 1.27 -8.04
C THR A 184 -1.62 1.02 -8.62
N ALA A 185 -2.13 -0.21 -8.47
CA ALA A 185 -3.39 -0.64 -9.07
C ALA A 185 -4.51 -0.68 -8.03
N ILE A 186 -5.68 -0.16 -8.37
CA ILE A 186 -6.93 -0.31 -7.61
C ILE A 186 -7.91 -1.09 -8.49
N VAL A 187 -8.44 -2.21 -8.01
CA VAL A 187 -9.33 -3.11 -8.75
C VAL A 187 -10.70 -3.13 -8.10
N GLY A 188 -11.75 -2.95 -8.91
CA GLY A 188 -13.15 -3.02 -8.49
C GLY A 188 -13.52 -1.88 -7.55
N VAL A 189 -13.86 -0.72 -8.11
CA VAL A 189 -14.22 0.49 -7.33
C VAL A 189 -15.72 0.71 -7.42
N ASP A 190 -16.32 1.08 -6.30
CA ASP A 190 -17.71 1.56 -6.18
C ASP A 190 -17.73 3.00 -5.62
N ASP A 191 -18.93 3.53 -5.31
CA ASP A 191 -19.09 4.88 -4.77
C ASP A 191 -18.37 5.07 -3.42
N ASP A 192 -18.42 4.07 -2.54
CA ASP A 192 -17.80 4.10 -1.21
C ASP A 192 -16.27 4.11 -1.28
N ALA A 193 -15.68 3.51 -2.32
CA ALA A 193 -14.23 3.42 -2.51
C ALA A 193 -13.62 4.64 -3.26
N LEU A 194 -14.42 5.62 -3.68
CA LEU A 194 -13.90 6.82 -4.35
C LEU A 194 -12.95 7.69 -3.50
N PRO A 195 -13.16 7.88 -2.18
CA PRO A 195 -12.21 8.60 -1.34
C PRO A 195 -10.84 7.91 -1.31
N MET A 196 -10.81 6.57 -1.38
CA MET A 196 -9.57 5.79 -1.46
C MET A 196 -8.73 6.15 -2.69
N ILE A 197 -9.32 6.40 -3.86
CA ILE A 197 -8.56 6.87 -5.04
C ILE A 197 -7.80 8.16 -4.72
N SER A 198 -8.47 9.10 -4.03
CA SER A 198 -7.89 10.39 -3.66
C SER A 198 -6.78 10.24 -2.62
N ALA A 199 -6.99 9.36 -1.64
CA ALA A 199 -6.00 9.07 -0.61
C ALA A 199 -4.76 8.38 -1.20
N VAL A 200 -4.94 7.38 -2.07
CA VAL A 200 -3.84 6.72 -2.78
C VAL A 200 -3.09 7.71 -3.67
N ALA A 201 -3.79 8.55 -4.43
CA ALA A 201 -3.17 9.55 -5.29
C ALA A 201 -2.26 10.53 -4.53
N ARG A 202 -2.60 10.89 -3.28
CA ARG A 202 -1.78 11.75 -2.43
C ARG A 202 -0.51 11.07 -1.90
N THR A 203 -0.58 9.76 -1.70
CA THR A 203 0.56 8.94 -1.22
C THR A 203 1.40 8.34 -2.34
N LEU A 204 1.05 8.59 -3.60
CA LEU A 204 1.72 8.01 -4.75
C LEU A 204 3.15 8.56 -4.89
N ASP A 205 4.12 7.66 -5.05
CA ASP A 205 5.50 8.05 -5.37
C ASP A 205 5.53 8.93 -6.62
N ARG A 206 6.48 9.89 -6.68
CA ARG A 206 6.61 10.82 -7.82
C ARG A 206 6.75 10.16 -9.20
N ARG A 207 7.20 8.90 -9.24
CA ARG A 207 7.35 8.09 -10.46
C ARG A 207 6.30 6.98 -10.59
N GLY A 208 5.42 6.82 -9.60
CA GLY A 208 4.34 5.85 -9.63
C GLY A 208 3.21 6.30 -10.53
N THR A 209 2.55 5.33 -11.17
CA THR A 209 1.32 5.56 -11.93
C THR A 209 0.14 4.92 -11.20
N LEU A 210 -0.88 5.72 -10.87
CA LEU A 210 -2.14 5.22 -10.31
C LEU A 210 -3.04 4.72 -11.44
N VAL A 211 -3.39 3.44 -11.37
CA VAL A 211 -4.27 2.77 -12.33
C VAL A 211 -5.51 2.26 -11.61
N VAL A 212 -6.69 2.62 -12.11
CA VAL A 212 -7.98 2.09 -11.64
C VAL A 212 -8.50 1.11 -12.68
N ILE A 213 -8.70 -0.14 -12.27
CA ILE A 213 -9.21 -1.23 -13.08
C ILE A 213 -10.67 -1.45 -12.69
N THR A 214 -11.59 -1.19 -13.61
CA THR A 214 -13.03 -1.22 -13.34
C THR A 214 -13.82 -1.71 -14.54
N GLY A 215 -15.08 -2.09 -14.33
CA GLY A 215 -16.03 -2.42 -15.39
C GLY A 215 -16.47 -1.16 -16.16
N ALA A 216 -17.25 -1.36 -17.23
CA ALA A 216 -17.82 -0.26 -17.99
C ALA A 216 -18.88 0.49 -17.16
N GLY A 217 -18.65 1.77 -16.89
CA GLY A 217 -19.58 2.66 -16.19
C GLY A 217 -19.11 4.12 -16.27
N ASP A 218 -19.88 4.96 -16.96
CA ASP A 218 -19.38 6.28 -17.40
C ASP A 218 -19.06 7.24 -16.25
N ASP A 219 -19.90 7.29 -15.21
CA ASP A 219 -19.73 8.27 -14.13
C ASP A 219 -18.51 7.98 -13.23
N LEU A 220 -18.35 6.73 -12.79
CA LEU A 220 -17.21 6.32 -11.96
C LEU A 220 -15.88 6.47 -12.71
N VAL A 221 -15.86 6.15 -14.01
CA VAL A 221 -14.69 6.34 -14.88
C VAL A 221 -14.27 7.81 -14.94
N GLN A 222 -15.22 8.74 -15.10
CA GLN A 222 -14.91 10.17 -15.12
C GLN A 222 -14.47 10.67 -13.75
N ARG A 223 -15.12 10.24 -12.66
CA ARG A 223 -14.77 10.59 -11.28
C ARG A 223 -13.37 10.09 -10.87
N ALA A 224 -12.97 8.90 -11.31
CA ALA A 224 -11.61 8.38 -11.10
C ALA A 224 -10.55 9.18 -11.89
N ARG A 225 -10.84 9.51 -13.17
CA ARG A 225 -9.94 10.32 -14.01
C ARG A 225 -9.72 11.72 -13.47
N ARG A 226 -10.78 12.39 -12.95
CA ARG A 226 -10.67 13.72 -12.33
C ARG A 226 -9.72 13.72 -11.12
N ARG A 227 -9.58 12.58 -10.43
CA ARG A 227 -8.65 12.36 -9.32
C ARG A 227 -7.24 11.94 -9.76
N GLY A 228 -6.96 11.95 -11.07
CA GLY A 228 -5.63 11.70 -11.63
C GLY A 228 -5.33 10.26 -12.02
N ALA A 229 -6.24 9.31 -11.76
CA ALA A 229 -6.05 7.92 -12.14
C ALA A 229 -6.09 7.71 -13.67
N ARG A 230 -5.37 6.69 -14.14
CA ARG A 230 -5.55 6.12 -15.47
C ARG A 230 -6.56 4.99 -15.36
N VAL A 231 -7.60 5.00 -16.18
CA VAL A 231 -8.69 4.01 -16.04
C VAL A 231 -8.55 2.94 -17.11
N VAL A 232 -8.44 1.69 -16.69
CA VAL A 232 -8.38 0.50 -17.54
C VAL A 232 -9.69 -0.27 -17.38
N LEU A 233 -10.41 -0.43 -18.48
CA LEU A 233 -11.67 -1.17 -18.49
C LEU A 233 -11.39 -2.66 -18.69
N VAL A 234 -12.02 -3.48 -17.86
CA VAL A 234 -11.97 -4.95 -17.93
C VAL A 234 -13.39 -5.50 -17.82
N ASP A 235 -13.59 -6.71 -18.34
CA ASP A 235 -14.81 -7.47 -18.11
C ASP A 235 -14.53 -8.47 -16.98
N PHE A 236 -15.05 -8.18 -15.79
CA PHE A 236 -14.83 -9.02 -14.62
C PHE A 236 -15.52 -10.39 -14.71
N ASN A 237 -16.49 -10.57 -15.62
CA ASN A 237 -17.09 -11.88 -15.91
C ASN A 237 -16.15 -12.77 -16.74
N THR A 238 -15.12 -12.17 -17.35
CA THR A 238 -14.14 -12.85 -18.20
C THR A 238 -12.74 -12.69 -17.58
N PRO A 239 -12.28 -13.65 -16.73
CA PRO A 239 -11.03 -13.56 -15.99
C PRO A 239 -9.79 -13.24 -16.84
N SER A 240 -9.76 -13.69 -18.10
CA SER A 240 -8.66 -13.45 -19.05
C SER A 240 -8.42 -11.96 -19.32
N THR A 241 -9.45 -11.11 -19.21
CA THR A 241 -9.32 -9.67 -19.44
C THR A 241 -8.52 -8.96 -18.34
N LEU A 242 -8.60 -9.45 -17.10
CA LEU A 242 -7.85 -8.93 -15.95
C LEU A 242 -6.39 -9.42 -15.99
N VAL A 243 -6.14 -10.72 -16.19
CA VAL A 243 -4.78 -11.30 -16.11
C VAL A 243 -3.91 -10.97 -17.33
N SER A 244 -4.51 -10.61 -18.47
CA SER A 244 -3.78 -10.27 -19.71
C SER A 244 -3.11 -8.89 -19.69
N LEU A 245 -3.35 -8.08 -18.66
CA LEU A 245 -2.78 -6.73 -18.56
C LEU A 245 -1.25 -6.80 -18.38
N ARG A 246 -0.51 -6.04 -19.19
CA ARG A 246 0.97 -6.02 -19.12
C ARG A 246 1.50 -5.29 -17.88
N LEU A 247 0.66 -4.43 -17.28
CA LEU A 247 0.98 -3.65 -16.07
C LEU A 247 1.41 -4.50 -14.87
N TRP A 248 1.02 -5.78 -14.80
CA TRP A 248 1.35 -6.67 -13.67
C TRP A 248 2.85 -6.83 -13.47
N ARG A 249 3.65 -6.75 -14.55
CA ARG A 249 5.13 -6.79 -14.49
C ARG A 249 5.73 -5.64 -13.68
N HIS A 250 5.05 -4.49 -13.67
CA HIS A 250 5.49 -3.26 -13.02
C HIS A 250 4.72 -2.95 -11.74
N LEU A 251 3.90 -3.89 -11.25
CA LEU A 251 3.13 -3.71 -10.03
C LEU A 251 4.07 -3.37 -8.85
N GLY A 252 3.68 -2.33 -8.12
CA GLY A 252 4.33 -1.85 -6.91
C GLY A 252 3.43 -1.94 -5.68
N ARG A 253 2.11 -1.78 -5.86
CA ARG A 253 1.09 -1.88 -4.80
C ARG A 253 -0.26 -2.26 -5.41
N LEU A 254 -1.06 -3.06 -4.71
CA LEU A 254 -2.39 -3.50 -5.13
C LEU A 254 -3.45 -3.15 -4.08
N TYR A 255 -4.59 -2.66 -4.55
CA TYR A 255 -5.79 -2.44 -3.77
C TYR A 255 -6.94 -3.21 -4.43
N LEU A 256 -7.65 -4.03 -3.67
CA LEU A 256 -8.84 -4.76 -4.11
C LEU A 256 -10.03 -4.19 -3.34
N MET A 257 -10.98 -3.55 -4.03
CA MET A 257 -11.94 -2.62 -3.42
C MET A 257 -13.40 -3.00 -3.65
N ALA A 258 -13.70 -4.20 -4.16
CA ALA A 258 -15.08 -4.64 -4.29
C ALA A 258 -15.74 -4.74 -2.90
N ALA A 259 -17.03 -4.40 -2.82
CA ALA A 259 -17.80 -4.49 -1.58
C ALA A 259 -17.91 -5.93 -1.04
N ASP A 260 -17.95 -6.92 -1.94
CA ASP A 260 -17.92 -8.34 -1.57
C ASP A 260 -16.46 -8.83 -1.42
N PRO A 261 -16.03 -9.24 -0.21
CA PRO A 261 -14.68 -9.74 0.02
C PRO A 261 -14.38 -11.01 -0.79
N ALA A 262 -15.36 -11.87 -1.08
CA ALA A 262 -15.14 -13.10 -1.85
C ALA A 262 -14.66 -12.80 -3.28
N ILE A 263 -15.21 -11.75 -3.90
CA ILE A 263 -14.78 -11.27 -5.22
C ILE A 263 -13.33 -10.78 -5.16
N ASN A 264 -12.96 -10.03 -4.12
CA ASN A 264 -11.59 -9.58 -3.93
C ASN A 264 -10.62 -10.77 -3.80
N LEU A 265 -10.96 -11.80 -3.02
CA LEU A 265 -10.11 -12.99 -2.86
C LEU A 265 -9.97 -13.79 -4.15
N LEU A 266 -11.04 -13.89 -4.95
CA LEU A 266 -10.98 -14.52 -6.27
C LEU A 266 -10.02 -13.77 -7.21
N TRP A 267 -10.09 -12.44 -7.25
CA TRP A 267 -9.16 -11.64 -8.05
C TRP A 267 -7.72 -11.71 -7.52
N LEU A 268 -7.56 -11.75 -6.19
CA LEU A 268 -6.25 -11.90 -5.57
C LEU A 268 -5.56 -13.18 -6.04
N ASP A 269 -6.27 -14.30 -6.05
CA ASP A 269 -5.74 -15.58 -6.52
C ASP A 269 -5.33 -15.51 -8.01
N LEU A 270 -6.21 -15.00 -8.87
CA LEU A 270 -5.91 -14.82 -10.31
C LEU A 270 -4.67 -13.95 -10.55
N ILE A 271 -4.58 -12.82 -9.85
CA ILE A 271 -3.46 -11.87 -9.96
C ILE A 271 -2.19 -12.51 -9.37
N SER A 272 -2.29 -13.25 -8.27
CA SER A 272 -1.15 -13.92 -7.63
C SER A 272 -0.53 -14.96 -8.55
N ARG A 273 -1.36 -15.81 -9.19
CA ARG A 273 -0.94 -16.79 -10.20
C ARG A 273 -0.24 -16.09 -11.36
N ARG A 274 -0.84 -15.02 -11.90
CA ARG A 274 -0.23 -14.25 -13.00
C ARG A 274 1.10 -13.61 -12.61
N LEU A 275 1.19 -13.01 -11.42
CA LEU A 275 2.43 -12.41 -10.94
C LEU A 275 3.53 -13.45 -10.77
N SER A 276 3.18 -14.70 -10.47
CA SER A 276 4.15 -15.77 -10.34
C SER A 276 4.89 -16.09 -11.65
N GLU A 277 4.21 -15.89 -12.79
CA GLU A 277 4.75 -16.10 -14.12
C GLU A 277 5.58 -14.90 -14.62
N VAL A 278 5.20 -13.67 -14.25
CA VAL A 278 5.68 -12.46 -14.94
C VAL A 278 6.57 -11.54 -14.09
N ALA A 279 6.63 -11.75 -12.77
CA ALA A 279 7.35 -10.90 -11.85
C ALA A 279 8.07 -11.70 -10.75
N ASN A 280 9.24 -11.21 -10.33
CA ASN A 280 10.01 -11.82 -9.24
C ASN A 280 9.91 -11.02 -7.93
N LYS A 281 9.11 -9.95 -7.90
CA LYS A 281 8.91 -9.14 -6.70
C LYS A 281 8.13 -9.94 -5.65
N GLN A 282 8.53 -9.79 -4.40
CA GLN A 282 7.89 -10.36 -3.22
C GLN A 282 7.56 -9.23 -2.23
N ARG A 283 6.64 -9.51 -1.30
CA ARG A 283 6.11 -8.55 -0.32
C ARG A 283 5.63 -7.22 -0.92
N LEU A 284 4.92 -7.29 -2.04
CA LEU A 284 4.19 -6.16 -2.58
C LEU A 284 3.07 -5.78 -1.60
N PRO A 285 2.89 -4.49 -1.24
CA PRO A 285 1.79 -4.09 -0.40
C PRO A 285 0.45 -4.39 -1.08
N LEU A 286 -0.43 -5.05 -0.35
CA LEU A 286 -1.77 -5.43 -0.75
C LEU A 286 -2.74 -4.91 0.30
N ILE A 287 -3.76 -4.16 -0.12
CA ILE A 287 -4.90 -3.81 0.74
C ILE A 287 -6.16 -4.39 0.13
N VAL A 288 -6.89 -5.17 0.92
CA VAL A 288 -8.17 -5.78 0.52
C VAL A 288 -9.31 -5.12 1.28
N ARG A 289 -10.38 -4.76 0.58
CA ARG A 289 -11.61 -4.31 1.23
C ARG A 289 -12.33 -5.49 1.87
N ILE A 290 -12.48 -5.43 3.18
CA ILE A 290 -13.35 -6.32 3.97
C ILE A 290 -14.04 -5.41 4.98
N ASP A 291 -15.33 -5.13 4.73
CA ASP A 291 -16.08 -4.20 5.58
C ASP A 291 -16.40 -4.83 6.94
N ASP A 292 -16.75 -6.12 6.96
CA ASP A 292 -17.04 -6.84 8.20
C ASP A 292 -15.79 -6.93 9.11
N PRO A 293 -15.82 -6.36 10.33
CA PRO A 293 -14.65 -6.32 11.21
C PRO A 293 -14.19 -7.71 11.68
N TRP A 294 -15.11 -8.67 11.80
CA TRP A 294 -14.79 -10.02 12.25
C TRP A 294 -14.00 -10.76 11.19
N LEU A 295 -14.47 -10.71 9.95
CA LEU A 295 -13.78 -11.26 8.81
C LEU A 295 -12.46 -10.54 8.57
N ALA A 296 -12.41 -9.22 8.75
CA ALA A 296 -11.17 -8.44 8.62
C ALA A 296 -10.08 -8.89 9.61
N GLU A 297 -10.39 -9.01 10.91
CA GLU A 297 -9.42 -9.45 11.91
C GLU A 297 -9.03 -10.92 11.75
N ALA A 298 -9.98 -11.81 11.46
CA ALA A 298 -9.66 -13.22 11.18
C ALA A 298 -8.74 -13.34 9.97
N TRP A 299 -9.02 -12.59 8.89
CA TRP A 299 -8.19 -12.56 7.69
C TRP A 299 -6.81 -11.97 7.95
N ARG A 300 -6.71 -10.89 8.74
CA ARG A 300 -5.43 -10.35 9.21
C ARG A 300 -4.65 -11.39 10.00
N ALA A 301 -5.24 -12.07 10.97
CA ALA A 301 -4.53 -13.03 11.82
C ALA A 301 -4.12 -14.31 11.07
N GLN A 302 -4.88 -14.68 10.04
CA GLN A 302 -4.52 -15.74 9.12
C GLN A 302 -3.32 -15.38 8.23
N GLN A 303 -2.89 -14.09 8.20
CA GLN A 303 -1.73 -13.52 7.50
C GLN A 303 -1.20 -14.52 6.48
N PHE A 304 -1.81 -14.60 5.28
CA PHE A 304 -1.49 -15.64 4.28
C PHE A 304 0.02 -15.84 4.23
N GLY A 305 0.45 -16.92 4.87
CA GLY A 305 1.82 -17.12 5.36
C GLY A 305 2.29 -18.51 5.02
N GLY A 306 1.89 -18.98 3.84
CA GLY A 306 2.64 -19.97 3.11
C GLY A 306 3.88 -19.31 2.52
N SER A 307 4.93 -20.11 2.33
CA SER A 307 6.22 -19.66 1.79
C SER A 307 6.06 -18.86 0.48
N ASP A 308 5.04 -19.12 -0.34
CA ASP A 308 4.81 -18.48 -1.65
C ASP A 308 4.10 -17.12 -1.65
N THR A 309 3.93 -16.49 -0.50
CA THR A 309 3.13 -15.27 -0.42
C THR A 309 3.90 -14.03 -0.91
N ARG A 310 3.53 -13.54 -2.10
CA ARG A 310 4.12 -12.36 -2.74
C ARG A 310 3.68 -11.03 -2.12
N TRP A 311 2.85 -11.08 -1.09
CA TRP A 311 2.13 -9.93 -0.56
C TRP A 311 2.58 -9.58 0.87
N ALA A 312 2.60 -8.29 1.15
CA ALA A 312 2.51 -7.75 2.50
C ALA A 312 1.05 -7.26 2.63
N ALA A 313 0.19 -8.17 3.08
CA ALA A 313 -1.26 -8.00 3.04
C ALA A 313 -1.76 -7.20 4.24
N ASP A 314 -2.82 -6.44 4.02
CA ASP A 314 -3.62 -5.77 5.04
C ASP A 314 -5.05 -5.58 4.51
N VAL A 315 -5.94 -5.13 5.40
CA VAL A 315 -7.36 -4.95 5.15
C VAL A 315 -7.76 -3.52 5.41
N VAL A 316 -8.77 -3.05 4.67
CA VAL A 316 -9.50 -1.82 4.98
C VAL A 316 -11.01 -2.12 4.98
N GLY A 317 -11.76 -1.52 5.89
CA GLY A 317 -13.21 -1.68 5.95
C GLY A 317 -13.90 -0.38 6.35
N LYS A 318 -15.10 -0.13 5.84
CA LYS A 318 -15.84 1.12 6.11
C LYS A 318 -16.10 1.34 7.61
N TYR A 319 -16.37 0.27 8.36
CA TYR A 319 -16.62 0.36 9.80
C TYR A 319 -15.35 0.69 10.58
N GLU A 320 -14.21 0.06 10.24
CA GLU A 320 -12.93 0.34 10.88
C GLU A 320 -12.45 1.77 10.60
N VAL A 321 -12.56 2.22 9.35
CA VAL A 321 -12.21 3.58 8.95
C VAL A 321 -13.11 4.60 9.67
N THR A 322 -14.41 4.33 9.74
CA THR A 322 -15.38 5.20 10.44
C THR A 322 -15.09 5.24 11.95
N ALA A 323 -14.86 4.09 12.58
CA ALA A 323 -14.49 4.00 13.99
C ALA A 323 -13.22 4.79 14.30
N GLY A 324 -12.20 4.66 13.44
CA GLY A 324 -10.97 5.45 13.53
C GLY A 324 -11.24 6.95 13.51
N ARG A 325 -12.05 7.42 12.54
CA ARG A 325 -12.39 8.84 12.41
C ARG A 325 -13.18 9.40 13.59
N LEU A 326 -14.17 8.65 14.09
CA LEU A 326 -14.97 9.05 15.26
C LEU A 326 -14.09 9.18 16.51
N LEU A 327 -13.25 8.16 16.78
CA LEU A 327 -12.34 8.17 17.91
C LEU A 327 -11.24 9.23 17.77
N ASP A 328 -10.76 9.54 16.56
CA ASP A 328 -9.83 10.65 16.33
C ASP A 328 -10.46 12.00 16.69
N GLY A 329 -11.74 12.19 16.34
CA GLY A 329 -12.52 13.38 16.73
C GLY A 329 -12.62 13.52 18.25
N ILE A 330 -13.00 12.43 18.93
CA ILE A 330 -13.19 12.39 20.38
C ILE A 330 -11.88 12.59 21.14
N VAL A 331 -10.82 11.87 20.77
CA VAL A 331 -9.50 11.97 21.44
C VAL A 331 -8.89 13.35 21.22
N ALA A 332 -9.09 13.97 20.05
CA ALA A 332 -8.59 15.32 19.79
C ALA A 332 -9.27 16.41 20.64
N ALA A 333 -10.46 16.17 21.17
CA ALA A 333 -11.12 17.11 22.09
C ALA A 333 -10.38 17.20 23.45
N GLY A 334 -9.70 16.14 23.87
CA GLY A 334 -8.80 16.11 25.04
C GLY A 334 -9.47 16.07 26.42
N ASN A 335 -10.74 16.42 26.53
CA ASN A 335 -11.53 16.41 27.78
C ASN A 335 -12.42 15.17 27.96
N ILE A 336 -12.63 14.37 26.90
CA ILE A 336 -13.53 13.22 26.94
C ILE A 336 -12.84 12.02 27.60
N GLN A 337 -13.43 11.51 28.67
CA GLN A 337 -12.94 10.37 29.46
C GLN A 337 -13.78 9.10 29.26
N ARG A 338 -15.06 9.25 28.88
CA ARG A 338 -15.97 8.11 28.67
C ARG A 338 -16.79 8.29 27.39
N VAL A 339 -16.88 7.21 26.60
CA VAL A 339 -17.68 7.15 25.38
C VAL A 339 -18.74 6.07 25.55
N PHE A 340 -20.01 6.45 25.47
CA PHE A 340 -21.11 5.51 25.42
C PHE A 340 -21.40 5.13 23.96
N VAL A 341 -21.34 3.85 23.64
CA VAL A 341 -21.70 3.30 22.33
C VAL A 341 -23.08 2.66 22.46
N CYS A 342 -24.07 3.31 21.88
CA CYS A 342 -25.48 2.92 21.96
C CYS A 342 -25.89 2.16 20.69
N GLY A 343 -26.27 0.90 20.86
CA GLY A 343 -26.56 -0.02 19.75
C GLY A 343 -25.47 -1.07 19.53
N THR A 344 -25.88 -2.19 18.93
CA THR A 344 -25.02 -3.34 18.62
C THR A 344 -24.97 -3.59 17.12
N SER A 345 -23.82 -3.26 16.53
CA SER A 345 -23.57 -3.42 15.10
C SER A 345 -22.10 -3.72 14.81
N GLN A 346 -21.77 -3.94 13.53
CA GLN A 346 -20.38 -4.00 13.06
C GLN A 346 -19.56 -2.76 13.48
N LEU A 347 -20.18 -1.57 13.57
CA LEU A 347 -19.47 -0.38 14.04
C LEU A 347 -19.09 -0.47 15.52
N THR A 348 -19.93 -1.08 16.36
CA THR A 348 -19.66 -1.31 17.79
C THR A 348 -18.37 -2.12 17.97
N LEU A 349 -18.27 -3.23 17.24
CA LEU A 349 -17.07 -4.09 17.24
C LEU A 349 -15.84 -3.38 16.69
N ALA A 350 -16.01 -2.59 15.61
CA ALA A 350 -14.93 -1.81 15.03
C ALA A 350 -14.41 -0.73 16.00
N LEU A 351 -15.27 -0.08 16.79
CA LEU A 351 -14.88 0.87 17.84
C LEU A 351 -14.06 0.20 18.93
N CYS A 352 -14.51 -0.96 19.43
CA CYS A 352 -13.76 -1.75 20.42
C CYS A 352 -12.38 -2.18 19.87
N ALA A 353 -12.34 -2.73 18.66
CA ALA A 353 -11.09 -3.16 18.02
C ALA A 353 -10.13 -1.98 17.77
N ASN A 354 -10.64 -0.84 17.31
CA ASN A 354 -9.83 0.36 17.04
C ASN A 354 -9.24 0.94 18.34
N LEU A 355 -10.03 1.03 19.41
CA LEU A 355 -9.57 1.54 20.70
C LEU A 355 -8.53 0.60 21.33
N THR A 356 -8.76 -0.71 21.29
CA THR A 356 -7.81 -1.74 21.70
C THR A 356 -6.49 -1.62 20.92
N ARG A 357 -6.55 -1.47 19.58
CA ARG A 357 -5.35 -1.24 18.75
C ARG A 357 -4.58 0.02 19.18
N ARG A 358 -5.26 1.13 19.45
CA ARG A 358 -4.62 2.37 19.94
C ARG A 358 -3.92 2.16 21.28
N ALA A 359 -4.50 1.38 22.19
CA ALA A 359 -3.89 1.09 23.48
C ALA A 359 -2.56 0.35 23.30
N LEU A 360 -2.52 -0.70 22.46
CA LEU A 360 -1.27 -1.41 22.16
C LEU A 360 -0.20 -0.49 21.54
N GLU A 361 -0.60 0.37 20.61
CA GLU A 361 0.33 1.30 20.00
C GLU A 361 0.86 2.32 21.00
N ARG A 362 0.04 2.76 21.97
CA ARG A 362 0.45 3.67 23.05
C ARG A 362 1.34 3.01 24.09
N ASP A 363 1.08 1.75 24.41
CA ASP A 363 1.97 0.94 25.26
C ASP A 363 3.33 0.75 24.59
N PHE A 364 3.36 0.61 23.26
CA PHE A 364 4.59 0.57 22.50
C PHE A 364 5.30 1.93 22.44
N TYR A 365 4.56 2.98 22.10
CA TYR A 365 5.04 4.36 22.03
C TYR A 365 3.89 5.36 22.12
N THR A 366 3.87 6.13 23.20
CA THR A 366 2.95 7.28 23.36
C THR A 366 3.70 8.58 23.03
N PRO A 367 3.26 9.34 22.01
CA PRO A 367 3.85 10.65 21.73
C PRO A 367 3.73 11.60 22.93
N PRO A 368 4.74 12.47 23.18
CA PRO A 368 4.64 13.49 24.21
C PRO A 368 3.41 14.38 24.02
N GLY A 369 2.64 14.60 25.10
CA GLY A 369 1.43 15.42 25.06
C GLY A 369 0.21 14.75 24.42
N ALA A 370 0.24 13.45 24.13
CA ALA A 370 -0.94 12.72 23.67
C ALA A 370 -2.04 12.70 24.75
N ALA A 371 -3.26 13.11 24.39
CA ALA A 371 -4.44 13.01 25.26
C ALA A 371 -4.73 11.54 25.63
N PRO A 372 -5.20 11.22 26.85
CA PRO A 372 -5.50 9.85 27.26
C PRO A 372 -6.56 9.18 26.38
N LEU A 373 -6.58 7.85 26.34
CA LEU A 373 -7.66 7.13 25.64
C LEU A 373 -8.90 7.14 26.52
N PRO A 374 -10.10 7.38 25.96
CA PRO A 374 -11.32 7.27 26.74
C PRO A 374 -11.63 5.80 27.09
N THR A 375 -12.43 5.62 28.13
CA THR A 375 -13.12 4.35 28.41
C THR A 375 -14.34 4.22 27.50
N LEU A 376 -14.70 2.98 27.15
CA LEU A 376 -15.83 2.70 26.26
C LEU A 376 -16.87 1.89 27.02
N THR A 377 -18.14 2.28 26.92
CA THR A 377 -19.25 1.58 27.55
C THR A 377 -20.29 1.24 26.48
N LEU A 378 -20.48 -0.05 26.23
CA LEU A 378 -21.49 -0.58 25.32
C LEU A 378 -22.85 -0.55 26.03
N VAL A 379 -23.88 -0.02 25.35
CA VAL A 379 -25.23 0.12 25.91
C VAL A 379 -26.24 -0.41 24.90
N ASP A 380 -26.68 -1.65 25.12
CA ASP A 380 -27.83 -2.30 24.46
C ASP A 380 -28.20 -3.59 25.22
N GLY A 381 -29.35 -4.21 24.92
CA GLY A 381 -29.79 -5.45 25.55
C GLY A 381 -28.85 -6.64 25.35
N ASP A 382 -28.08 -6.67 24.27
CA ASP A 382 -27.10 -7.70 23.90
C ASP A 382 -25.63 -7.21 23.99
N ALA A 383 -25.37 -6.07 24.65
CA ALA A 383 -24.04 -5.48 24.76
C ALA A 383 -22.98 -6.43 25.35
N GLU A 384 -23.37 -7.32 26.27
CA GLU A 384 -22.48 -8.31 26.89
C GLU A 384 -22.01 -9.39 25.90
N ASP A 385 -22.84 -9.78 24.93
CA ASP A 385 -22.44 -10.74 23.89
C ASP A 385 -21.34 -10.10 23.01
N TYR A 386 -21.53 -8.84 22.61
CA TYR A 386 -20.56 -8.08 21.82
C TYR A 386 -19.23 -7.84 22.53
N LEU A 387 -19.26 -7.64 23.86
CA LEU A 387 -18.03 -7.56 24.67
C LEU A 387 -17.30 -8.92 24.68
N ARG A 388 -18.02 -10.02 24.92
CA ARG A 388 -17.45 -11.38 24.90
C ARG A 388 -16.83 -11.71 23.54
N ASP A 389 -17.50 -11.33 22.46
CA ASP A 389 -16.99 -11.49 21.12
C ASP A 389 -15.70 -10.70 20.91
N HIS A 390 -15.66 -9.43 21.31
CA HIS A 390 -14.44 -8.62 21.24
C HIS A 390 -13.28 -9.23 22.04
N GLU A 391 -13.54 -9.75 23.23
CA GLU A 391 -12.54 -10.41 24.07
C GLU A 391 -12.02 -11.70 23.44
N PHE A 392 -12.90 -12.51 22.86
CA PHE A 392 -12.51 -13.70 22.10
C PHE A 392 -11.52 -13.33 20.98
N TYR A 393 -11.78 -12.25 20.24
CA TYR A 393 -10.85 -11.75 19.21
C TYR A 393 -9.50 -11.30 19.76
N ARG A 394 -9.50 -10.56 20.88
CA ARG A 394 -8.25 -10.16 21.54
C ARG A 394 -7.40 -11.36 21.92
N GLN A 395 -8.04 -12.43 22.42
CA GLN A 395 -7.37 -13.67 22.79
C GLN A 395 -6.82 -14.41 21.56
N GLN A 396 -7.61 -14.56 20.48
CA GLN A 396 -7.16 -15.22 19.25
C GLN A 396 -5.97 -14.50 18.59
N SER A 397 -5.93 -13.17 18.71
CA SER A 397 -4.82 -12.34 18.21
C SER A 397 -3.59 -12.33 19.13
N GLY A 398 -3.69 -12.96 20.31
CA GLY A 398 -2.62 -13.01 21.31
C GLY A 398 -2.26 -11.66 21.93
N PHE A 399 -3.21 -10.73 22.01
CA PHE A 399 -2.98 -9.34 22.44
C PHE A 399 -2.40 -9.25 23.86
N MET A 400 -1.48 -8.30 24.09
CA MET A 400 -0.72 -8.17 25.36
C MET A 400 -1.07 -6.94 26.21
N SER A 401 -1.65 -5.91 25.60
CA SER A 401 -2.05 -4.72 26.37
C SER A 401 -3.23 -5.10 27.26
N GLU A 402 -3.18 -4.71 28.55
CA GLU A 402 -4.36 -4.73 29.45
C GLU A 402 -5.52 -3.97 28.80
N GLY A 403 -5.19 -3.01 27.92
CA GLY A 403 -6.12 -2.36 27.01
C GLY A 403 -6.89 -1.23 27.69
N PRO A 404 -7.70 -0.50 26.93
CA PRO A 404 -8.66 0.44 27.49
C PRO A 404 -9.79 -0.34 28.17
N THR A 405 -10.34 0.20 29.26
CA THR A 405 -11.54 -0.38 29.89
C THR A 405 -12.70 -0.30 28.91
N ILE A 406 -13.24 -1.47 28.54
CA ILE A 406 -14.45 -1.62 27.74
C ILE A 406 -15.47 -2.35 28.60
N ASP A 407 -16.53 -1.65 28.99
CA ASP A 407 -17.62 -2.16 29.80
C ASP A 407 -18.87 -2.39 28.95
N ALA A 408 -19.80 -3.21 29.44
CA ALA A 408 -21.10 -3.43 28.81
C ALA A 408 -22.23 -3.26 29.82
N ILE A 409 -23.34 -2.68 29.35
CA ILE A 409 -24.57 -2.48 30.11
C ILE A 409 -25.70 -3.11 29.29
N ALA A 410 -26.26 -4.21 29.80
CA ALA A 410 -27.35 -4.97 29.20
C ALA A 410 -28.72 -4.26 29.37
N GLU A 411 -28.80 -2.98 29.02
CA GLU A 411 -30.02 -2.17 29.02
C GLU A 411 -30.18 -1.45 27.68
N ALA A 412 -31.41 -1.37 27.18
CA ALA A 412 -31.69 -0.60 25.97
C ALA A 412 -31.30 0.88 26.16
N PRO A 413 -30.71 1.55 25.13
CA PRO A 413 -30.22 2.93 25.21
C PRO A 413 -31.37 3.96 25.15
N THR A 414 -32.33 3.84 26.07
CA THR A 414 -33.44 4.77 26.21
C THR A 414 -32.97 6.09 26.84
N ILE A 415 -33.73 7.17 26.63
CA ILE A 415 -33.38 8.48 27.22
C ILE A 415 -33.24 8.42 28.75
N PRO A 416 -34.12 7.78 29.53
CA PRO A 416 -33.93 7.62 30.97
C PRO A 416 -32.62 6.90 31.34
N THR A 417 -32.32 5.78 30.69
CA THR A 417 -31.08 5.02 30.91
C THR A 417 -29.87 5.89 30.62
N MET A 418 -29.84 6.54 29.45
CA MET A 418 -28.71 7.38 29.05
C MET A 418 -28.52 8.60 29.96
N VAL A 419 -29.60 9.27 30.37
CA VAL A 419 -29.51 10.42 31.29
C VAL A 419 -28.92 10.00 32.64
N LYS A 420 -29.29 8.82 33.16
CA LYS A 420 -28.72 8.27 34.38
C LYS A 420 -27.21 8.01 34.21
N LEU A 421 -26.83 7.25 33.18
CA LEU A 421 -25.42 6.89 32.93
C LEU A 421 -24.52 8.11 32.69
N ILE A 422 -24.99 9.08 31.92
CA ILE A 422 -24.26 10.33 31.65
C ILE A 422 -24.17 11.19 32.92
N GLY A 423 -25.25 11.24 33.72
CA GLY A 423 -25.27 11.95 34.99
C GLY A 423 -24.24 11.42 35.99
N ASP A 424 -24.14 10.09 36.12
CA ASP A 424 -23.19 9.42 37.01
C ASP A 424 -21.72 9.62 36.57
N ALA A 425 -21.47 9.78 35.26
CA ALA A 425 -20.14 9.95 34.68
C ALA A 425 -19.71 11.42 34.52
N GLY A 426 -20.65 12.37 34.52
CA GLY A 426 -20.42 13.79 34.27
C GLY A 426 -20.51 14.14 32.76
N PRO A 427 -21.47 14.97 32.32
CA PRO A 427 -21.72 15.20 30.90
C PRO A 427 -20.57 15.91 30.15
N ALA A 428 -19.78 16.75 30.84
CA ALA A 428 -18.69 17.51 30.23
C ALA A 428 -17.48 16.65 29.80
N THR A 429 -17.40 15.41 30.29
CA THR A 429 -16.33 14.44 29.98
C THR A 429 -16.85 13.23 29.21
N CYS A 430 -18.11 13.27 28.77
CA CYS A 430 -18.76 12.17 28.06
C CYS A 430 -18.93 12.47 26.57
N ALA A 431 -18.97 11.41 25.76
CA ALA A 431 -19.48 11.46 24.39
C ALA A 431 -20.41 10.26 24.14
N VAL A 432 -21.33 10.41 23.19
CA VAL A 432 -22.28 9.35 22.82
C VAL A 432 -22.15 9.05 21.33
N ILE A 433 -22.03 7.78 20.97
CA ILE A 433 -22.07 7.30 19.57
C ILE A 433 -23.29 6.39 19.41
N LEU A 434 -24.22 6.79 18.55
CA LEU A 434 -25.42 6.02 18.22
C LEU A 434 -25.18 5.26 16.92
N VAL A 435 -24.96 3.95 17.02
CA VAL A 435 -24.58 3.13 15.87
C VAL A 435 -25.80 2.70 15.03
N ASP A 436 -26.98 2.65 15.64
CA ASP A 436 -28.21 2.24 14.98
C ASP A 436 -29.00 3.40 14.35
N THR A 437 -29.41 3.19 13.11
CA THR A 437 -30.20 4.17 12.32
C THR A 437 -31.57 4.51 12.91
N HIS A 438 -32.10 3.68 13.82
CA HIS A 438 -33.38 3.92 14.49
C HIS A 438 -33.24 4.84 15.72
N ALA A 439 -32.03 5.26 16.07
CA ALA A 439 -31.73 6.06 17.25
C ALA A 439 -31.68 7.59 17.00
N ALA A 440 -32.06 8.07 15.81
CA ALA A 440 -32.01 9.50 15.44
C ALA A 440 -32.81 10.41 16.42
N THR A 441 -33.94 9.92 16.92
CA THR A 441 -34.74 10.65 17.92
C THR A 441 -34.05 10.71 19.28
N THR A 442 -33.34 9.64 19.67
CA THR A 442 -32.54 9.60 20.91
C THR A 442 -31.39 10.60 20.84
N GLY A 443 -30.65 10.65 19.73
CA GLY A 443 -29.53 11.60 19.53
C GLY A 443 -29.95 13.05 19.66
N THR A 444 -31.03 13.43 18.97
CA THR A 444 -31.58 14.80 19.04
C THR A 444 -32.01 15.15 20.47
N ARG A 445 -32.65 14.22 21.18
CA ARG A 445 -33.11 14.43 22.57
C ARG A 445 -31.98 14.49 23.58
N LEU A 446 -30.87 13.79 23.36
CA LEU A 446 -29.65 13.87 24.17
C LEU A 446 -28.93 15.19 23.93
N ALA A 447 -28.73 15.58 22.67
CA ALA A 447 -28.06 16.85 22.33
C ALA A 447 -28.84 18.07 22.84
N ALA A 448 -30.18 18.03 22.84
CA ALA A 448 -31.01 19.08 23.44
C ALA A 448 -30.89 19.16 24.98
N ARG A 449 -30.57 18.05 25.66
CA ARG A 449 -30.40 17.99 27.13
C ARG A 449 -28.98 18.32 27.56
N PHE A 450 -27.99 17.97 26.74
CA PHE A 450 -26.57 18.16 26.99
C PHE A 450 -25.91 18.88 25.79
N PRO A 451 -26.12 20.20 25.64
CA PRO A 451 -25.71 20.92 24.43
C PRO A 451 -24.20 20.94 24.16
N GLU A 452 -23.38 20.83 25.23
CA GLU A 452 -21.91 20.83 25.17
C GLU A 452 -21.30 19.42 25.07
N MET A 453 -22.12 18.37 25.10
CA MET A 453 -21.66 16.99 25.01
C MET A 453 -21.67 16.51 23.55
N PRO A 454 -20.56 15.99 23.00
CA PRO A 454 -20.54 15.43 21.66
C PRO A 454 -21.50 14.25 21.51
N VAL A 455 -22.38 14.31 20.51
CA VAL A 455 -23.30 13.22 20.16
C VAL A 455 -23.13 12.89 18.68
N TYR A 456 -22.82 11.64 18.37
CA TYR A 456 -22.62 11.16 17.01
C TYR A 456 -23.78 10.27 16.59
N THR A 457 -24.36 10.50 15.41
CA THR A 457 -25.47 9.69 14.88
C THR A 457 -25.23 9.30 13.43
N SER A 458 -25.56 8.05 13.09
CA SER A 458 -25.46 7.56 11.71
C SER A 458 -26.53 8.22 10.83
N ASP A 459 -26.12 8.82 9.72
CA ASP A 459 -27.04 9.30 8.68
C ASP A 459 -26.62 8.78 7.30
N ARG A 460 -27.56 8.14 6.60
CA ARG A 460 -27.35 7.57 5.25
C ARG A 460 -27.34 8.63 4.15
N ASN A 461 -27.87 9.83 4.41
CA ASN A 461 -27.99 10.92 3.45
C ASN A 461 -26.92 12.01 3.62
N THR A 462 -26.08 11.92 4.67
CA THR A 462 -25.03 12.90 4.95
C THR A 462 -23.84 12.70 4.00
N SER A 463 -23.32 13.79 3.42
CA SER A 463 -22.05 13.75 2.68
C SER A 463 -20.89 13.96 3.65
N ILE A 464 -19.68 13.48 3.29
CA ILE A 464 -18.45 13.69 4.08
C ILE A 464 -18.19 15.16 4.39
N ALA A 465 -18.62 16.08 3.50
CA ALA A 465 -18.50 17.52 3.73
C ALA A 465 -19.36 18.03 4.90
N ASP A 466 -20.39 17.28 5.28
CA ASP A 466 -21.39 17.65 6.29
C ASP A 466 -21.13 16.96 7.65
N ASP A 467 -20.20 16.00 7.73
CA ASP A 467 -19.84 15.21 8.94
C ASP A 467 -19.39 16.07 10.16
N SER A 468 -19.21 17.39 9.97
CA SER A 468 -18.72 18.32 11.00
C SER A 468 -19.65 19.49 11.30
N ILE A 469 -20.83 19.56 10.66
CA ILE A 469 -21.78 20.65 10.87
C ILE A 469 -22.73 20.25 12.02
N PRO A 470 -22.65 20.89 13.19
CA PRO A 470 -23.58 20.60 14.28
C PRO A 470 -25.00 21.05 13.91
N VAL A 471 -25.98 20.16 14.05
CA VAL A 471 -27.39 20.47 13.74
C VAL A 471 -28.12 21.03 14.97
N VAL A 472 -27.93 20.39 16.13
CA VAL A 472 -28.49 20.80 17.43
C VAL A 472 -27.45 20.51 18.51
N GLY A 473 -27.04 21.52 19.31
CA GLY A 473 -25.94 21.37 20.26
C GLY A 473 -24.65 20.92 19.55
N LEU A 474 -23.97 19.90 20.07
CA LEU A 474 -22.85 19.22 19.40
C LEU A 474 -23.25 17.88 18.74
N LEU A 475 -24.49 17.77 18.25
CA LEU A 475 -24.94 16.62 17.45
C LEU A 475 -24.30 16.65 16.06
N GLN A 476 -23.51 15.61 15.75
CA GLN A 476 -22.83 15.42 14.48
C GLN A 476 -23.33 14.15 13.79
N SER A 477 -23.75 14.27 12.53
CA SER A 477 -24.02 13.13 11.68
C SER A 477 -22.71 12.51 11.18
N TYR A 478 -22.68 11.20 10.96
CA TYR A 478 -21.58 10.54 10.27
C TYR A 478 -22.06 9.54 9.24
N SER A 479 -21.31 9.43 8.14
CA SER A 479 -21.54 8.42 7.10
C SER A 479 -20.55 7.26 7.18
N LEU A 480 -21.01 6.04 6.84
CA LEU A 480 -20.17 4.85 6.73
C LEU A 480 -19.43 4.82 5.39
N VAL A 481 -18.20 5.34 5.34
CA VAL A 481 -17.41 5.50 4.11
C VAL A 481 -15.96 5.08 4.28
N LEU A 482 -15.29 4.71 3.18
CA LEU A 482 -13.84 4.45 3.16
C LEU A 482 -13.04 5.75 2.99
N ASP A 483 -13.26 6.73 3.86
CA ASP A 483 -12.51 7.99 3.86
C ASP A 483 -11.65 8.15 5.11
N THR A 484 -10.33 8.18 4.91
CA THR A 484 -9.38 8.38 6.00
C THR A 484 -9.18 9.89 6.22
N ARG A 485 -9.37 10.37 7.46
CA ARG A 485 -9.30 11.81 7.81
C ARG A 485 -7.96 12.46 7.45
N GLU A 486 -6.85 11.73 7.57
CA GLU A 486 -5.51 12.19 7.17
C GLU A 486 -5.32 12.22 5.65
N GLY A 487 -6.25 11.60 4.90
CA GLY A 487 -6.14 11.47 3.47
C GLY A 487 -5.00 10.57 2.99
N GLN A 488 -4.49 9.75 3.90
CA GLN A 488 -3.46 8.76 3.66
C GLN A 488 -4.08 7.40 3.84
N VAL A 489 -3.85 6.50 2.89
CA VAL A 489 -4.10 5.08 3.12
C VAL A 489 -2.84 4.51 3.74
N GLN A 490 -2.84 4.36 5.06
CA GLN A 490 -1.74 3.72 5.79
C GLN A 490 -2.10 2.23 5.94
N ASP A 491 -1.28 1.37 5.33
CA ASP A 491 -1.29 -0.04 5.69
C ASP A 491 -0.66 -0.23 7.09
N ALA A 492 -1.02 -1.31 7.76
CA ALA A 492 -0.52 -1.67 9.08
C ALA A 492 1.03 -1.73 9.13
N TRP A 493 1.68 -2.01 8.00
CA TRP A 493 3.13 -2.08 7.87
C TRP A 493 3.80 -0.69 7.84
N GLU A 494 3.18 0.28 7.18
CA GLU A 494 3.60 1.68 7.21
C GLU A 494 3.38 2.29 8.60
N ARG A 495 2.26 1.95 9.24
CA ARG A 495 1.99 2.34 10.63
C ARG A 495 3.03 1.76 11.59
N ALA A 496 3.38 0.47 11.44
CA ALA A 496 4.43 -0.17 12.22
C ALA A 496 5.81 0.48 11.98
N ALA A 497 6.18 0.73 10.72
CA ALA A 497 7.44 1.38 10.38
C ALA A 497 7.54 2.79 10.99
N ARG A 498 6.44 3.56 11.01
CA ARG A 498 6.36 4.86 11.68
C ARG A 498 6.56 4.74 13.17
N LEU A 499 5.81 3.85 13.84
CA LEU A 499 5.88 3.70 15.30
C LEU A 499 7.27 3.24 15.75
N ILE A 500 7.87 2.26 15.07
CA ILE A 500 9.23 1.78 15.36
C ILE A 500 10.24 2.92 15.25
N HIS A 501 10.14 3.72 14.19
CA HIS A 501 11.00 4.87 13.97
C HIS A 501 10.83 5.96 15.04
N GLU A 502 9.59 6.34 15.35
CA GLU A 502 9.31 7.36 16.36
C GLU A 502 9.80 6.94 17.76
N ARG A 503 9.63 5.66 18.12
CA ARG A 503 10.18 5.12 19.36
C ARG A 503 11.71 5.18 19.38
N TYR A 504 12.36 4.84 18.27
CA TYR A 504 13.81 4.97 18.14
C TYR A 504 14.26 6.44 18.32
N VAL A 505 13.59 7.38 17.67
CA VAL A 505 13.89 8.83 17.81
C VAL A 505 13.74 9.26 19.26
N ALA A 506 12.73 8.75 19.98
CA ALA A 506 12.53 9.05 21.40
C ALA A 506 13.61 8.48 22.34
N THR A 507 14.40 7.48 21.91
CA THR A 507 15.56 7.00 22.69
C THR A 507 16.81 7.85 22.53
N ILE A 508 16.83 8.77 21.57
CA ILE A 508 17.94 9.67 21.33
C ILE A 508 17.79 10.86 22.28
N ASP A 509 18.88 11.22 22.96
CA ASP A 509 18.93 12.42 23.80
C ASP A 509 18.45 13.66 23.00
N PRO A 510 17.42 14.39 23.47
CA PRO A 510 16.92 15.59 22.81
C PRO A 510 17.99 16.65 22.52
N GLU A 511 19.03 16.73 23.35
CA GLU A 511 20.13 17.69 23.22
C GLU A 511 21.23 17.22 22.25
N ALA A 512 21.22 15.94 21.85
CA ALA A 512 22.20 15.41 20.91
C ALA A 512 21.92 15.87 19.47
N PRO A 513 22.97 16.13 18.65
CA PRO A 513 22.80 16.49 17.25
C PRO A 513 22.01 15.44 16.47
N ARG A 514 20.87 15.83 15.90
CA ARG A 514 20.06 14.92 15.08
C ARG A 514 20.68 14.74 13.70
N SER A 515 20.87 13.48 13.33
CA SER A 515 21.20 13.11 11.95
C SER A 515 19.98 13.25 11.03
N PRO A 516 20.16 13.38 9.70
CA PRO A 516 19.04 13.33 8.75
C PRO A 516 18.19 12.06 8.83
N ALA A 517 18.75 10.98 9.37
CA ALA A 517 18.08 9.69 9.57
C ALA A 517 17.27 9.62 10.88
N SER A 518 17.44 10.57 11.81
CA SER A 518 16.81 10.59 13.14
C SER A 518 15.85 11.77 13.32
N MET A 519 15.32 12.30 12.21
CA MET A 519 14.26 13.31 12.24
C MET A 519 12.92 12.65 12.58
N PRO A 520 11.98 13.37 13.22
CA PRO A 520 10.60 12.90 13.39
C PRO A 520 9.99 12.49 12.05
N TRP A 521 9.07 11.52 12.05
CA TRP A 521 8.55 10.92 10.81
C TRP A 521 8.01 11.95 9.83
N ALA A 522 7.31 12.98 10.33
CA ALA A 522 6.73 14.07 9.53
C ALA A 522 7.80 14.88 8.75
N GLU A 523 9.00 15.00 9.30
CA GLU A 523 10.14 15.72 8.72
C GLU A 523 11.11 14.80 7.98
N LEU A 524 11.06 13.49 8.26
CA LEU A 524 11.91 12.48 7.69
C LEU A 524 11.81 12.46 6.15
N SER A 525 12.96 12.36 5.48
CA SER A 525 13.01 12.31 4.02
C SER A 525 12.40 11.02 3.48
N GLU A 526 11.90 11.05 2.25
CA GLU A 526 11.29 9.88 1.62
C GLU A 526 12.27 8.71 1.47
N PHE A 527 13.57 9.01 1.34
CA PHE A 527 14.61 7.99 1.32
C PHE A 527 14.65 7.19 2.63
N TYR A 528 14.60 7.84 3.79
CA TYR A 528 14.65 7.16 5.08
C TYR A 528 13.31 6.51 5.44
N ARG A 529 12.16 7.15 5.15
CA ARG A 529 10.85 6.49 5.27
C ARG A 529 10.79 5.21 4.43
N GLY A 530 11.33 5.26 3.21
CA GLY A 530 11.47 4.09 2.34
C GLY A 530 12.38 3.01 2.93
N SER A 531 13.47 3.38 3.62
CA SER A 531 14.34 2.42 4.33
C SER A 531 13.63 1.75 5.50
N ASN A 532 12.84 2.50 6.29
CA ASN A 532 12.05 1.95 7.40
C ASN A 532 10.96 0.98 6.89
N ARG A 533 10.21 1.37 5.84
CA ARG A 533 9.22 0.47 5.22
C ARG A 533 9.87 -0.78 4.63
N ARG A 534 11.06 -0.66 4.05
CA ARG A 534 11.84 -1.79 3.53
C ARG A 534 12.19 -2.77 4.65
N GLN A 535 12.74 -2.29 5.76
CA GLN A 535 13.13 -3.14 6.90
C GLN A 535 11.96 -3.98 7.43
N VAL A 536 10.79 -3.37 7.63
CA VAL A 536 9.57 -4.10 8.07
C VAL A 536 9.16 -5.16 7.05
N ARG A 537 9.12 -4.83 5.76
CA ARG A 537 8.73 -5.79 4.70
C ARG A 537 9.75 -6.90 4.53
N ASN A 538 11.04 -6.60 4.65
CA ASN A 538 12.09 -7.59 4.55
C ASN A 538 12.03 -8.56 5.74
N ALA A 539 11.72 -8.08 6.95
CA ALA A 539 11.48 -8.94 8.11
C ALA A 539 10.37 -9.99 7.84
N LEU A 540 9.26 -9.59 7.20
CA LEU A 540 8.20 -10.53 6.82
C LEU A 540 8.69 -11.64 5.88
N TRP A 541 9.58 -11.30 4.95
CA TRP A 541 10.17 -12.25 4.02
C TRP A 541 11.18 -13.18 4.69
N MET A 542 12.12 -12.62 5.44
CA MET A 542 13.19 -13.37 6.11
C MET A 542 12.64 -14.41 7.08
N VAL A 543 11.65 -14.03 7.89
CA VAL A 543 11.01 -14.92 8.87
C VAL A 543 10.38 -16.15 8.20
N GLU A 544 9.75 -15.99 7.04
CA GLU A 544 9.16 -17.14 6.35
C GLU A 544 10.19 -17.94 5.55
N ARG A 545 11.01 -17.26 4.74
CA ARG A 545 11.87 -17.92 3.75
C ARG A 545 13.18 -18.43 4.31
N ILE A 546 13.71 -17.78 5.35
CA ILE A 546 14.97 -18.17 5.98
C ILE A 546 14.68 -18.96 7.26
N ALA A 547 13.86 -18.43 8.16
CA ALA A 547 13.60 -19.09 9.43
C ALA A 547 12.53 -20.19 9.38
N GLY A 548 11.78 -20.33 8.27
CA GLY A 548 10.74 -21.35 8.16
C GLY A 548 9.58 -21.15 9.12
N HIS A 549 9.29 -19.89 9.48
CA HIS A 549 8.13 -19.53 10.28
C HIS A 549 6.93 -19.20 9.38
N THR A 550 5.75 -19.09 9.98
CA THR A 550 4.54 -18.52 9.39
C THR A 550 4.05 -17.36 10.25
N TRP A 551 3.51 -16.32 9.61
CA TRP A 551 2.80 -15.23 10.28
C TRP A 551 1.34 -15.58 10.58
N ASN A 552 0.82 -16.71 10.06
CA ASN A 552 -0.50 -17.22 10.39
C ASN A 552 -0.50 -17.79 11.82
N THR A 553 -1.07 -17.02 12.74
CA THR A 553 -1.14 -17.34 14.18
C THR A 553 -2.56 -17.62 14.66
N TRP A 554 -3.54 -17.58 13.76
CA TRP A 554 -4.94 -17.83 14.10
C TRP A 554 -5.13 -19.22 14.75
N GLY A 555 -5.87 -19.28 15.85
CA GLY A 555 -6.17 -20.50 16.59
C GLY A 555 -4.99 -21.10 17.38
N SER A 556 -3.79 -20.54 17.28
CA SER A 556 -2.60 -21.04 18.00
C SER A 556 -1.61 -19.90 18.22
N PRO A 557 -1.95 -18.91 19.06
CA PRO A 557 -1.08 -17.76 19.31
C PRO A 557 0.23 -18.22 19.98
N PRO A 558 1.40 -17.71 19.53
CA PRO A 558 2.67 -18.06 20.16
C PRO A 558 2.76 -17.52 21.59
N ALA A 559 3.54 -18.20 22.44
CA ALA A 559 3.72 -17.91 23.86
C ALA A 559 3.95 -16.42 24.15
N GLN A 560 3.28 -15.86 25.14
CA GLN A 560 3.47 -14.46 25.48
C GLN A 560 4.89 -14.23 26.06
N LEU A 561 5.55 -13.17 25.59
CA LEU A 561 6.88 -12.75 26.09
C LEU A 561 6.74 -11.31 26.56
N SER A 562 7.17 -11.02 27.79
CA SER A 562 7.13 -9.69 28.37
C SER A 562 8.41 -8.90 28.09
N GLY A 563 8.37 -7.58 28.27
CA GLY A 563 9.57 -6.75 28.19
C GLY A 563 10.63 -7.13 29.23
N ARG A 564 10.23 -7.69 30.37
CA ARG A 564 11.15 -8.18 31.42
C ARG A 564 11.90 -9.43 30.96
N ASP A 565 11.20 -10.33 30.26
CA ASP A 565 11.81 -11.57 29.73
C ASP A 565 12.89 -11.27 28.69
N MET A 566 12.81 -10.11 28.02
CA MET A 566 13.74 -9.71 26.98
C MET A 566 14.85 -8.77 27.48
N ALA A 567 14.64 -8.10 28.61
CA ALA A 567 15.52 -7.04 29.09
C ALA A 567 16.89 -7.61 29.51
N GLY A 568 17.96 -6.96 29.05
CA GLY A 568 19.34 -7.34 29.40
C GLY A 568 19.90 -8.57 28.67
N LEU A 569 19.06 -9.32 27.95
CA LEU A 569 19.52 -10.50 27.21
C LEU A 569 20.34 -10.13 25.96
N PRO A 570 21.36 -10.94 25.60
CA PRO A 570 22.03 -10.84 24.31
C PRO A 570 21.07 -10.97 23.12
N PRO A 571 21.33 -10.30 21.97
CA PRO A 571 20.43 -10.34 20.82
C PRO A 571 20.10 -11.74 20.27
N LEU A 572 21.04 -12.69 20.34
CA LEU A 572 20.81 -14.07 19.89
C LEU A 572 19.87 -14.84 20.83
N GLU A 573 19.97 -14.60 22.14
CA GLU A 573 19.06 -15.21 23.12
C GLU A 573 17.65 -14.64 22.99
N GLN A 574 17.53 -13.33 22.76
CA GLN A 574 16.24 -12.70 22.43
C GLN A 574 15.60 -13.34 21.20
N LEU A 575 16.39 -13.60 20.14
CA LEU A 575 15.92 -14.28 18.93
C LEU A 575 15.51 -15.73 19.22
N SER A 576 16.28 -16.45 20.02
CA SER A 576 15.97 -17.82 20.46
C SER A 576 14.64 -17.90 21.22
N LEU A 577 14.39 -16.97 22.16
CA LEU A 577 13.11 -16.88 22.88
C LEU A 577 11.93 -16.60 21.95
N MET A 578 12.15 -15.87 20.85
CA MET A 578 11.15 -15.66 19.81
C MET A 578 11.00 -16.85 18.84
N GLY A 579 11.75 -17.93 19.05
CA GLY A 579 11.69 -19.18 18.27
C GLY A 579 12.68 -19.26 17.12
N PHE A 580 13.64 -18.33 17.01
CA PHE A 580 14.63 -18.31 15.93
C PHE A 580 15.94 -18.94 16.38
N ASP A 581 16.30 -20.08 15.79
CA ASP A 581 17.58 -20.72 16.06
C ASP A 581 18.77 -19.86 15.57
N HIS A 582 19.97 -20.20 16.08
CA HIS A 582 21.19 -19.46 15.78
C HIS A 582 21.48 -19.35 14.27
N TYR A 583 21.32 -20.44 13.52
CA TYR A 583 21.61 -20.46 12.09
C TYR A 583 20.63 -19.56 11.32
N SER A 584 19.33 -19.66 11.62
CA SER A 584 18.31 -18.78 11.05
C SER A 584 18.57 -17.31 11.39
N ALA A 585 18.91 -17.01 12.65
CA ALA A 585 19.20 -15.65 13.10
C ALA A 585 20.35 -14.99 12.32
N ILE A 586 21.47 -15.69 12.13
CA ILE A 586 22.63 -15.18 11.37
C ILE A 586 22.28 -14.95 9.91
N ASN A 587 21.59 -15.89 9.26
CA ASN A 587 21.21 -15.76 7.86
C ASN A 587 20.19 -14.64 7.62
N MET A 588 19.26 -14.42 8.55
CA MET A 588 18.36 -13.27 8.50
C MET A 588 19.13 -11.96 8.68
N ALA A 589 20.08 -11.88 9.62
CA ALA A 589 20.88 -10.65 9.80
C ALA A 589 21.69 -10.32 8.54
N ARG A 590 22.24 -11.36 7.88
CA ARG A 590 22.90 -11.23 6.58
C ARG A 590 21.96 -10.68 5.52
N ALA A 591 20.79 -11.29 5.36
CA ALA A 591 19.84 -10.88 4.33
C ALA A 591 19.35 -9.43 4.52
N GLU A 592 19.13 -8.98 5.77
CA GLU A 592 18.81 -7.58 6.06
C GLU A 592 19.94 -6.64 5.69
N HIS A 593 21.19 -6.98 6.03
CA HIS A 593 22.35 -6.17 5.68
C HIS A 593 22.54 -6.02 4.17
N GLU A 594 22.39 -7.12 3.43
CA GLU A 594 22.50 -7.13 1.98
C GLU A 594 21.37 -6.32 1.31
N ASP A 595 20.13 -6.43 1.80
CA ASP A 595 18.98 -5.66 1.32
C ASP A 595 19.15 -4.16 1.62
N TRP A 596 19.60 -3.81 2.83
CA TRP A 596 19.94 -2.44 3.22
C TRP A 596 21.04 -1.85 2.31
N CYS A 597 22.13 -2.58 2.09
CA CYS A 597 23.20 -2.17 1.18
C CYS A 597 22.69 -1.92 -0.24
N ARG A 598 21.85 -2.83 -0.75
CA ARG A 598 21.25 -2.72 -2.09
C ARG A 598 20.36 -1.49 -2.22
N TYR A 599 19.55 -1.21 -1.20
CA TYR A 599 18.69 -0.03 -1.15
C TYR A 599 19.51 1.27 -1.16
N TYR A 600 20.56 1.36 -0.34
CA TYR A 600 21.44 2.53 -0.27
C TYR A 600 22.18 2.76 -1.60
N ARG A 601 22.81 1.71 -2.16
CA ARG A 601 23.54 1.80 -3.44
C ARG A 601 22.62 2.21 -4.59
N ARG A 602 21.41 1.65 -4.67
CA ARG A 602 20.41 2.03 -5.69
C ARG A 602 20.00 3.51 -5.58
N ASN A 603 20.08 4.11 -4.40
CA ASN A 603 19.80 5.52 -4.15
C ASN A 603 21.06 6.42 -4.22
N GLY A 604 22.16 5.89 -4.76
CA GLY A 604 23.39 6.62 -5.04
C GLY A 604 24.34 6.75 -3.87
N TRP A 605 24.15 5.98 -2.79
CA TRP A 605 25.11 5.92 -1.69
C TRP A 605 26.32 5.06 -2.03
N LYS A 606 27.47 5.42 -1.47
CA LYS A 606 28.75 4.74 -1.69
C LYS A 606 29.43 4.45 -0.36
N TYR A 607 30.26 3.42 -0.35
CA TYR A 607 31.16 3.16 0.76
C TYR A 607 32.20 4.27 0.89
N GLY A 608 32.52 4.63 2.14
CA GLY A 608 33.65 5.48 2.49
C GLY A 608 33.69 5.74 4.00
N SER A 609 34.88 6.01 4.51
CA SER A 609 35.12 6.33 5.91
C SER A 609 35.98 7.60 5.97
N PRO A 610 35.58 8.64 6.74
CA PRO A 610 34.42 8.68 7.64
C PRO A 610 33.07 8.79 6.90
N ARG A 611 31.98 8.47 7.61
CA ARG A 611 30.60 8.64 7.13
C ARG A 611 30.31 10.12 6.85
N ASP A 612 29.67 10.41 5.71
CA ASP A 612 29.19 11.74 5.32
C ASP A 612 27.86 11.63 4.57
N ASP A 613 26.77 11.83 5.29
CA ASP A 613 25.40 11.71 4.77
C ASP A 613 25.10 12.78 3.69
N SER A 614 25.74 13.94 3.75
CA SER A 614 25.52 15.03 2.79
C SER A 614 26.04 14.67 1.39
N ARG A 615 27.11 13.87 1.35
CA ARG A 615 27.73 13.34 0.13
C ARG A 615 27.32 11.90 -0.18
N LYS A 616 26.37 11.35 0.59
CA LYS A 616 25.89 9.96 0.50
C LYS A 616 27.00 8.92 0.67
N ILE A 617 27.90 9.15 1.63
CA ILE A 617 29.00 8.25 1.99
C ILE A 617 28.66 7.56 3.30
N HIS A 618 28.69 6.23 3.33
CA HIS A 618 28.42 5.45 4.54
C HIS A 618 29.47 4.35 4.73
N ASP A 619 30.09 4.35 5.90
CA ASP A 619 31.15 3.45 6.38
C ASP A 619 30.73 1.98 6.53
N LYS A 620 29.44 1.69 6.65
CA LYS A 620 28.91 0.33 6.82
C LYS A 620 28.45 -0.32 5.52
N LEU A 621 28.61 0.32 4.35
CA LEU A 621 28.25 -0.25 3.04
C LEU A 621 29.27 -1.29 2.52
N VAL A 622 29.64 -2.23 3.38
CA VAL A 622 30.61 -3.31 3.14
C VAL A 622 29.92 -4.63 2.79
N ASP A 623 30.70 -5.59 2.30
CA ASP A 623 30.24 -6.97 2.09
C ASP A 623 29.96 -7.68 3.44
N TRP A 624 29.09 -8.69 3.44
CA TRP A 624 28.78 -9.44 4.66
C TRP A 624 30.01 -10.11 5.28
N SER A 625 30.98 -10.57 4.47
CA SER A 625 32.22 -11.18 4.98
C SER A 625 33.00 -10.25 5.94
N VAL A 626 32.92 -8.93 5.73
CA VAL A 626 33.52 -7.93 6.64
C VAL A 626 32.70 -7.80 7.92
N VAL A 627 31.37 -7.81 7.81
CA VAL A 627 30.47 -7.78 8.98
C VAL A 627 30.68 -9.01 9.84
N GLU A 628 30.75 -10.19 9.23
CA GLU A 628 30.90 -11.48 9.91
C GLU A 628 32.24 -11.61 10.65
N SER A 629 33.33 -11.10 10.05
CA SER A 629 34.67 -11.09 10.65
C SER A 629 34.89 -9.99 11.69
N THR A 630 33.98 -9.01 11.80
CA THR A 630 34.09 -7.89 12.74
C THR A 630 33.01 -7.98 13.84
N PRO A 631 33.37 -8.37 15.09
CA PRO A 631 32.40 -8.63 16.15
C PRO A 631 31.40 -7.50 16.40
N ASP A 632 31.85 -6.24 16.38
CA ASP A 632 30.98 -5.09 16.62
C ASP A 632 29.95 -4.88 15.51
N LEU A 633 30.34 -5.06 14.24
CA LEU A 633 29.42 -4.96 13.10
C LEU A 633 28.42 -6.11 13.11
N ARG A 634 28.89 -7.34 13.39
CA ARG A 634 28.03 -8.52 13.54
C ARG A 634 27.00 -8.33 14.65
N ASN A 635 27.45 -7.92 15.83
CA ASN A 635 26.58 -7.70 16.99
C ASN A 635 25.58 -6.57 16.72
N ALA A 636 25.97 -5.51 16.02
CA ALA A 636 25.06 -4.44 15.62
C ALA A 636 23.98 -4.93 14.63
N ALA A 637 24.35 -5.75 13.64
CA ALA A 637 23.41 -6.31 12.67
C ALA A 637 22.38 -7.23 13.35
N ILE A 638 22.82 -8.14 14.22
CA ILE A 638 21.94 -9.06 14.96
C ILE A 638 21.05 -8.26 15.93
N ARG A 639 21.58 -7.26 16.63
CA ARG A 639 20.80 -6.38 17.51
C ARG A 639 19.71 -5.62 16.75
N SER A 640 20.02 -5.13 15.55
CA SER A 640 19.02 -4.46 14.70
C SER A 640 17.90 -5.41 14.28
N LEU A 641 18.24 -6.66 13.93
CA LEU A 641 17.25 -7.69 13.59
C LEU A 641 16.36 -8.03 14.80
N ALA A 642 16.97 -8.34 15.94
CA ALA A 642 16.27 -8.66 17.18
C ALA A 642 15.32 -7.53 17.60
N GLY A 643 15.80 -6.29 17.58
CA GLY A 643 14.98 -5.12 17.91
C GLY A 643 13.80 -4.91 16.94
N THR A 644 14.00 -5.18 15.64
CA THR A 644 12.91 -5.09 14.63
C THR A 644 11.85 -6.15 14.89
N LEU A 645 12.25 -7.42 15.03
CA LEU A 645 11.31 -8.54 15.25
C LEU A 645 10.60 -8.42 16.60
N TRP A 646 11.31 -7.96 17.64
CA TRP A 646 10.72 -7.66 18.92
C TRP A 646 9.69 -6.53 18.83
N SER A 647 10.02 -5.45 18.13
CA SER A 647 9.07 -4.34 17.95
C SER A 647 7.81 -4.76 17.19
N LEU A 648 7.95 -5.58 16.14
CA LEU A 648 6.81 -6.16 15.43
C LEU A 648 5.95 -7.01 16.37
N ARG A 649 6.57 -7.83 17.23
CA ARG A 649 5.86 -8.63 18.24
C ARG A 649 5.08 -7.77 19.23
N GLN A 650 5.68 -6.69 19.72
CA GLN A 650 5.02 -5.74 20.63
C GLN A 650 3.87 -4.97 19.96
N LEU A 651 3.93 -4.77 18.64
CA LEU A 651 2.85 -4.20 17.83
C LEU A 651 1.78 -5.24 17.42
N GLY A 652 1.90 -6.48 17.90
CA GLY A 652 0.92 -7.55 17.68
C GLY A 652 1.20 -8.42 16.45
N PHE A 653 2.29 -8.18 15.71
CA PHE A 653 2.69 -9.02 14.57
C PHE A 653 3.60 -10.14 15.04
N ARG A 654 3.12 -11.38 15.00
CA ARG A 654 3.83 -12.54 15.54
C ARG A 654 3.99 -13.61 14.49
N SER A 655 5.15 -14.26 14.52
CA SER A 655 5.36 -15.47 13.76
C SER A 655 5.53 -16.67 14.70
N ARG A 656 5.38 -17.86 14.13
CA ARG A 656 5.65 -19.14 14.78
C ARG A 656 6.32 -20.10 13.80
N PRO A 657 7.07 -21.11 14.26
CA PRO A 657 7.58 -22.16 13.38
C PRO A 657 6.47 -22.79 12.54
N LEU A 658 6.70 -22.95 11.23
CA LEU A 658 5.72 -23.58 10.32
C LEU A 658 5.59 -25.07 10.61
N TRP A 659 6.71 -25.73 10.86
CA TRP A 659 6.78 -27.12 11.27
C TRP A 659 6.67 -27.22 12.79
N ARG A 660 5.64 -27.91 13.27
CA ARG A 660 5.40 -28.13 14.70
C ARG A 660 5.70 -29.57 15.07
N SER A 661 6.13 -29.80 16.29
CA SER A 661 6.40 -31.13 16.82
C SER A 661 5.12 -31.78 17.32
N PHE A 662 4.90 -33.04 16.92
CA PHE A 662 3.77 -33.84 17.37
C PHE A 662 4.26 -35.22 17.82
N THR A 663 3.59 -35.75 18.83
CA THR A 663 3.72 -37.14 19.24
C THR A 663 2.75 -38.00 18.45
N ARG A 664 3.22 -39.14 17.94
CA ARG A 664 2.33 -40.13 17.32
C ARG A 664 1.47 -40.81 18.39
N VAL A 665 0.16 -40.92 18.15
CA VAL A 665 -0.80 -41.51 19.10
C VAL A 665 -1.67 -42.60 18.47
N GLY A 666 -2.21 -43.47 19.33
CA GLY A 666 -3.07 -44.58 18.93
C GLY A 666 -2.33 -45.86 18.54
N THR A 667 -3.11 -46.93 18.35
CA THR A 667 -2.64 -48.26 17.96
C THR A 667 -3.01 -48.59 16.52
N VAL A 668 -2.32 -49.58 15.93
CA VAL A 668 -2.56 -50.14 14.59
C VAL A 668 -2.42 -51.66 14.64
N THR A 669 -2.95 -52.36 13.65
CA THR A 669 -2.50 -53.73 13.34
C THR A 669 -1.49 -53.68 12.21
N ALA A 670 -0.46 -54.53 12.27
CA ALA A 670 0.59 -54.53 11.26
C ALA A 670 1.16 -55.93 11.04
N GLU A 671 1.47 -56.24 9.79
CA GLU A 671 2.12 -57.48 9.39
C GLU A 671 3.29 -57.19 8.45
N GLN A 672 4.39 -57.93 8.61
CA GLN A 672 5.52 -57.80 7.69
C GLN A 672 5.26 -58.62 6.43
N ARG A 673 5.45 -58.01 5.24
CA ARG A 673 5.28 -58.69 3.96
C ARG A 673 6.64 -59.11 3.40
N SER A 674 6.77 -60.36 2.98
CA SER A 674 8.02 -60.90 2.42
C SER A 674 8.18 -60.70 0.91
N THR A 675 7.16 -60.19 0.23
CA THR A 675 7.17 -59.90 -1.22
C THR A 675 6.83 -58.44 -1.48
N PRO A 676 7.33 -57.83 -2.59
CA PRO A 676 6.92 -56.50 -2.98
C PRO A 676 5.42 -56.44 -3.28
N TRP A 677 4.79 -55.31 -2.95
CA TRP A 677 3.35 -55.12 -3.14
C TRP A 677 3.03 -53.66 -3.43
N THR A 678 1.79 -53.41 -3.87
CA THR A 678 1.31 -52.06 -4.20
C THR A 678 -0.02 -51.79 -3.54
N TRP A 679 -0.27 -50.53 -3.20
CA TRP A 679 -1.54 -50.06 -2.70
C TRP A 679 -1.90 -48.71 -3.32
N LYS A 680 -3.12 -48.23 -3.08
CA LYS A 680 -3.61 -46.95 -3.59
C LYS A 680 -3.63 -45.92 -2.47
N SER A 681 -2.96 -44.79 -2.68
CA SER A 681 -3.10 -43.65 -1.77
C SER A 681 -4.51 -43.04 -1.88
N ASP A 682 -4.88 -42.22 -0.90
CA ASP A 682 -6.17 -41.51 -0.91
C ASP A 682 -6.35 -40.63 -2.16
N SER A 683 -5.25 -40.11 -2.70
CA SER A 683 -5.19 -39.35 -3.97
C SER A 683 -5.26 -40.22 -5.24
N GLY A 684 -5.38 -41.55 -5.13
CA GLY A 684 -5.51 -42.48 -6.25
C GLY A 684 -4.18 -42.94 -6.89
N HIS A 685 -3.04 -42.40 -6.43
CA HIS A 685 -1.72 -42.81 -6.92
C HIS A 685 -1.36 -44.23 -6.46
N THR A 686 -0.68 -44.98 -7.33
CA THR A 686 -0.16 -46.32 -6.99
C THR A 686 1.14 -46.17 -6.20
N MET A 687 1.11 -46.61 -4.94
CA MET A 687 2.24 -46.63 -4.02
C MET A 687 2.93 -47.99 -4.11
N ARG A 688 4.27 -48.02 -3.97
CA ARG A 688 5.07 -49.25 -4.10
C ARG A 688 5.82 -49.52 -2.80
N ALA A 689 5.73 -50.76 -2.32
CA ALA A 689 6.43 -51.25 -1.14
C ALA A 689 7.37 -52.39 -1.51
N ALA A 690 8.52 -52.45 -0.86
CA ALA A 690 9.52 -53.50 -1.06
C ALA A 690 9.23 -54.75 -0.21
N ALA A 691 9.89 -55.85 -0.54
CA ALA A 691 9.93 -57.01 0.35
C ALA A 691 10.60 -56.62 1.68
N GLY A 692 9.98 -56.98 2.80
CA GLY A 692 10.43 -56.64 4.15
C GLY A 692 9.73 -55.41 4.77
N ASP A 693 8.95 -54.66 3.98
CA ASP A 693 8.13 -53.56 4.47
C ASP A 693 6.88 -54.06 5.20
N TRP A 694 6.38 -53.25 6.12
CA TRP A 694 5.21 -53.59 6.93
C TRP A 694 3.95 -53.04 6.30
N ALA A 695 2.91 -53.88 6.19
CA ALA A 695 1.56 -53.47 5.87
C ALA A 695 0.84 -53.07 7.16
N VAL A 696 0.65 -51.76 7.34
CA VAL A 696 -0.01 -51.18 8.50
C VAL A 696 -1.47 -50.91 8.18
N HIS A 697 -2.35 -51.32 9.10
CA HIS A 697 -3.80 -51.23 8.97
C HIS A 697 -4.38 -50.38 10.10
N ALA A 698 -5.15 -49.36 9.74
CA ALA A 698 -5.97 -48.60 10.67
C ALA A 698 -7.12 -47.93 9.91
N ASP A 699 -8.27 -47.74 10.57
CA ASP A 699 -9.39 -46.97 10.01
C ASP A 699 -9.90 -47.48 8.65
N GLY A 700 -9.81 -48.81 8.42
CA GLY A 700 -10.20 -49.42 7.14
C GLY A 700 -9.23 -49.15 5.98
N LYS A 701 -8.06 -48.56 6.25
CA LYS A 701 -7.01 -48.27 5.27
C LYS A 701 -5.77 -49.11 5.53
N THR A 702 -5.04 -49.38 4.46
CA THR A 702 -3.74 -50.06 4.48
C THR A 702 -2.70 -49.21 3.79
N TRP A 703 -1.55 -49.02 4.45
CA TRP A 703 -0.39 -48.36 3.86
C TRP A 703 0.90 -49.11 4.23
N SER A 704 1.95 -48.90 3.45
CA SER A 704 3.27 -49.47 3.73
C SER A 704 4.11 -48.58 4.64
N VAL A 705 4.94 -49.19 5.47
CA VAL A 705 6.01 -48.51 6.22
C VAL A 705 7.30 -49.30 6.05
N ARG A 706 8.40 -48.62 5.70
CA ARG A 706 9.71 -49.24 5.55
C ARG A 706 10.14 -49.97 6.83
N GLY A 707 10.72 -51.16 6.71
CA GLY A 707 10.93 -52.05 7.86
C GLY A 707 11.84 -51.54 8.98
N ASP A 708 12.80 -50.65 8.68
CA ASP A 708 13.59 -49.91 9.66
C ASP A 708 12.77 -48.82 10.37
N ILE A 709 12.03 -48.00 9.63
CA ILE A 709 11.16 -46.94 10.16
C ILE A 709 10.08 -47.56 11.05
N PHE A 710 9.48 -48.69 10.66
CA PHE A 710 8.47 -49.36 11.47
C PHE A 710 9.01 -49.76 12.84
N ARG A 711 10.20 -50.39 12.88
CA ARG A 711 10.84 -50.78 14.14
C ARG A 711 11.24 -49.60 15.02
N ALA A 712 11.56 -48.45 14.43
CA ALA A 712 11.89 -47.24 15.19
C ALA A 712 10.64 -46.52 15.75
N THR A 713 9.52 -46.60 15.04
CA THR A 713 8.32 -45.77 15.28
C THR A 713 7.11 -46.54 15.83
N TYR A 714 7.22 -47.84 16.05
CA TYR A 714 6.17 -48.69 16.63
C TYR A 714 6.73 -49.60 17.72
N GLU A 715 5.92 -49.87 18.74
CA GLU A 715 6.21 -50.85 19.80
C GLU A 715 5.07 -51.89 19.91
N PRO A 716 5.36 -53.15 20.27
CA PRO A 716 4.33 -54.16 20.43
C PRO A 716 3.33 -53.79 21.55
N ALA A 717 2.03 -53.92 21.28
CA ALA A 717 0.96 -53.67 22.25
C ALA A 717 0.17 -54.95 22.62
N GLY A 718 0.54 -56.11 22.06
CA GLY A 718 -0.17 -57.39 22.23
C GLY A 718 -1.17 -57.67 21.09
N ASP A 719 -1.52 -58.94 20.88
CA ASP A 719 -2.58 -59.39 19.96
C ASP A 719 -2.47 -58.86 18.51
N GLY A 720 -1.26 -58.79 17.97
CA GLY A 720 -1.01 -58.26 16.62
C GLY A 720 -1.17 -56.74 16.50
N GLN A 721 -1.39 -56.05 17.62
CA GLN A 721 -1.44 -54.59 17.70
C GLN A 721 -0.06 -54.00 18.02
N TRP A 722 0.13 -52.81 17.48
CA TRP A 722 1.33 -52.01 17.63
C TRP A 722 0.96 -50.59 18.05
N ARG A 723 1.61 -50.07 19.08
CA ARG A 723 1.43 -48.69 19.51
C ARG A 723 2.41 -47.80 18.75
N ARG A 724 1.92 -46.68 18.22
CA ARG A 724 2.78 -45.67 17.60
C ARG A 724 3.62 -44.97 18.68
N ARG A 725 4.87 -44.68 18.37
CA ARG A 725 5.80 -43.93 19.22
C ARG A 725 6.66 -42.96 18.40
N GLY A 726 7.30 -42.04 19.11
CA GLY A 726 8.22 -41.07 18.53
C GLY A 726 7.57 -39.75 18.14
N LEU A 727 8.44 -38.78 17.89
CA LEU A 727 8.08 -37.43 17.46
C LEU A 727 8.11 -37.33 15.94
N VAL A 728 7.25 -36.48 15.40
CA VAL A 728 7.26 -36.06 14.01
C VAL A 728 7.14 -34.55 13.95
N GLN A 729 7.57 -33.96 12.85
CA GLN A 729 7.21 -32.59 12.52
C GLN A 729 6.01 -32.61 11.59
N ALA A 730 5.07 -31.68 11.73
CA ALA A 730 3.99 -31.52 10.78
C ALA A 730 3.63 -30.06 10.54
N ARG A 731 3.12 -29.80 9.34
CA ARG A 731 2.54 -28.51 8.95
C ARG A 731 1.27 -28.72 8.13
N PRO A 732 0.38 -27.74 8.04
CA PRO A 732 -0.68 -27.75 7.04
C PRO A 732 -0.09 -27.87 5.62
N ALA A 733 -0.73 -28.68 4.78
CA ALA A 733 -0.40 -28.79 3.38
C ALA A 733 -0.96 -27.58 2.60
N ASN A 734 -0.29 -27.22 1.51
CA ASN A 734 -0.95 -26.38 0.50
C ASN A 734 -1.80 -27.30 -0.39
N GLY A 735 -3.04 -26.91 -0.68
CA GLY A 735 -3.89 -27.68 -1.59
C GLY A 735 -3.23 -27.90 -2.96
N GLY A 736 -3.21 -29.14 -3.42
CA GLY A 736 -2.57 -29.53 -4.68
C GLY A 736 -1.05 -29.65 -4.60
N GLU A 737 -0.44 -29.53 -3.42
CA GLU A 737 0.99 -29.72 -3.24
C GLU A 737 1.40 -31.17 -3.45
N THR A 738 2.37 -31.40 -4.34
CA THR A 738 2.97 -32.73 -4.55
C THR A 738 4.07 -33.00 -3.54
N ILE A 739 3.86 -34.00 -2.69
CA ILE A 739 4.81 -34.48 -1.69
C ILE A 739 5.52 -35.71 -2.24
N ASN A 740 6.86 -35.67 -2.26
CA ASN A 740 7.68 -36.82 -2.59
C ASN A 740 7.79 -37.74 -1.38
N THR A 741 6.99 -38.80 -1.35
CA THR A 741 7.05 -39.84 -0.32
C THR A 741 8.05 -40.94 -0.71
N LEU A 742 8.38 -41.85 0.22
CA LEU A 742 9.30 -42.97 -0.06
C LEU A 742 8.70 -43.97 -1.07
N GLU A 743 7.37 -44.08 -1.11
CA GLU A 743 6.62 -45.02 -1.91
C GLU A 743 6.20 -44.45 -3.30
N GLY A 744 6.35 -43.13 -3.48
CA GLY A 744 5.99 -42.39 -4.70
C GLY A 744 5.47 -40.96 -4.42
N PRO A 745 5.30 -40.11 -5.45
CA PRO A 745 4.68 -38.81 -5.27
C PRO A 745 3.20 -38.94 -4.88
N ALA A 746 2.75 -38.11 -3.94
CA ALA A 746 1.36 -38.01 -3.51
C ALA A 746 0.92 -36.53 -3.51
N VAL A 747 -0.33 -36.25 -3.87
CA VAL A 747 -0.87 -34.89 -3.89
C VAL A 747 -1.70 -34.68 -2.63
N ALA A 748 -1.39 -33.64 -1.87
CA ALA A 748 -2.14 -33.25 -0.69
C ALA A 748 -3.39 -32.44 -1.08
N ALA A 749 -4.53 -32.73 -0.44
CA ALA A 749 -5.77 -31.96 -0.59
C ALA A 749 -5.79 -30.74 0.35
N ASP A 750 -6.73 -29.83 0.13
CA ASP A 750 -6.99 -28.72 1.06
C ASP A 750 -7.41 -29.26 2.43
N GLY A 751 -6.75 -28.76 3.49
CA GLY A 751 -6.98 -29.21 4.87
C GLY A 751 -6.16 -30.42 5.29
N ASP A 752 -5.35 -31.00 4.40
CA ASP A 752 -4.39 -32.04 4.75
C ASP A 752 -3.19 -31.48 5.52
N TRP A 753 -2.45 -32.38 6.16
CA TRP A 753 -1.19 -32.09 6.83
C TRP A 753 -0.05 -32.81 6.13
N VAL A 754 1.08 -32.14 5.99
CA VAL A 754 2.35 -32.78 5.61
C VAL A 754 3.08 -33.14 6.89
N VAL A 755 3.33 -34.42 7.08
CA VAL A 755 4.10 -34.96 8.20
C VAL A 755 5.50 -35.30 7.71
N ARG A 756 6.49 -35.01 8.55
CA ARG A 756 7.91 -35.28 8.34
C ARG A 756 8.44 -36.12 9.50
N GLY A 757 9.06 -37.25 9.18
CA GLY A 757 9.73 -38.09 10.18
C GLY A 757 11.19 -37.69 10.43
N ALA A 758 11.87 -38.51 11.22
CA ALA A 758 13.21 -38.17 11.74
C ALA A 758 14.29 -38.14 10.65
N ASP A 759 14.12 -38.92 9.58
CA ASP A 759 15.07 -39.00 8.47
C ASP A 759 14.72 -38.00 7.34
N GLY A 760 13.75 -37.11 7.59
CA GLY A 760 13.28 -36.10 6.65
C GLY A 760 12.26 -36.61 5.63
N GLU A 761 11.86 -37.89 5.72
CA GLU A 761 10.83 -38.50 4.91
C GLU A 761 9.47 -37.83 5.16
N GLN A 762 8.69 -37.60 4.10
CA GLN A 762 7.45 -36.83 4.17
C GLN A 762 6.27 -37.60 3.58
N TRP A 763 5.09 -37.42 4.18
CA TRP A 763 3.84 -37.99 3.67
C TRP A 763 2.65 -37.08 4.02
N PRO A 764 1.65 -36.98 3.12
CA PRO A 764 0.41 -36.27 3.43
C PRO A 764 -0.50 -37.13 4.33
N VAL A 765 -1.25 -36.46 5.20
CA VAL A 765 -2.25 -37.07 6.08
C VAL A 765 -3.51 -36.20 6.07
N PRO A 766 -4.69 -36.75 5.77
CA PRO A 766 -5.94 -35.99 5.83
C PRO A 766 -6.18 -35.37 7.21
N GLY A 767 -6.69 -34.13 7.26
CA GLY A 767 -6.77 -33.35 8.51
C GLY A 767 -7.53 -34.04 9.66
N HIS A 768 -8.64 -34.72 9.36
CA HIS A 768 -9.41 -35.48 10.34
C HIS A 768 -8.65 -36.72 10.86
N GLU A 769 -7.81 -37.33 10.03
CA GLU A 769 -6.92 -38.42 10.47
C GLU A 769 -5.75 -37.89 11.28
N PHE A 770 -5.21 -36.73 10.88
CA PHE A 770 -4.12 -36.09 11.60
C PHE A 770 -4.51 -35.80 13.05
N ALA A 771 -5.68 -35.21 13.27
CA ALA A 771 -6.21 -34.92 14.60
C ALA A 771 -6.42 -36.18 15.49
N ARG A 772 -6.59 -37.36 14.87
CA ARG A 772 -6.73 -38.64 15.59
C ARG A 772 -5.39 -39.35 15.82
N ARG A 773 -4.42 -39.15 14.93
CA ARG A 773 -3.15 -39.90 14.88
C ARG A 773 -1.97 -39.15 15.51
N TYR A 774 -2.11 -37.85 15.74
CA TYR A 774 -1.05 -37.01 16.26
C TYR A 774 -1.59 -36.08 17.36
N ALA A 775 -0.83 -35.94 18.43
CA ALA A 775 -1.08 -34.97 19.50
C ALA A 775 0.08 -33.98 19.57
N GLU A 776 -0.21 -32.70 19.75
CA GLU A 776 0.84 -31.68 19.80
C GLU A 776 1.80 -31.92 20.96
N PHE A 777 3.09 -31.97 20.66
CA PHE A 777 4.12 -32.15 21.66
C PHE A 777 4.41 -30.82 22.34
N HIS A 778 4.07 -30.74 23.63
CA HIS A 778 4.47 -29.65 24.49
C HIS A 778 5.63 -30.15 25.35
N PRO A 779 6.86 -29.62 25.19
CA PRO A 779 7.95 -29.99 26.08
C PRO A 779 7.54 -29.65 27.53
N PRO A 780 7.83 -30.52 28.51
CA PRO A 780 7.58 -30.20 29.91
C PRO A 780 8.32 -28.91 30.29
N ALA A 781 7.69 -28.07 31.12
CA ALA A 781 8.10 -26.69 31.41
C ALA A 781 9.42 -26.53 32.21
N GLU A 782 10.27 -27.55 32.26
CA GLU A 782 11.57 -27.52 32.94
C GLU A 782 12.64 -28.18 32.05
N ALA A 783 13.32 -27.36 31.27
CA ALA A 783 14.68 -27.64 30.78
C ALA A 783 15.36 -26.29 30.53
N THR A 784 15.54 -25.52 31.60
CA THR A 784 16.54 -24.45 31.62
C THR A 784 17.90 -25.06 31.30
N VAL A 785 18.42 -24.65 30.15
CA VAL A 785 19.84 -24.49 29.78
C VAL A 785 20.81 -25.04 30.82
N THR A 786 21.29 -26.25 30.60
CA THR A 786 22.60 -26.69 31.13
C THR A 786 23.61 -26.63 29.99
N ASP A 787 24.61 -25.78 30.21
CA ASP A 787 25.88 -25.58 29.50
C ASP A 787 26.27 -26.63 28.45
N VAL A 788 26.43 -26.18 27.19
CA VAL A 788 27.56 -26.51 26.29
C VAL A 788 27.89 -25.30 25.42
#